data_AF-L7JSC3-F1
#
_entry.id   AF-L7JSC3-F1
#
_cell.length_a   1.000
_cell.length_b   1.000
_cell.length_c   1.000
_cell.angle_alpha   90.00
_cell.angle_beta   90.00
_cell.angle_gamma   90.00
#
_symmetry.space_group_name_H-M   'P 1'
#
loop_
_entity.id
_entity.type
_entity.pdbx_description
1 polymer ?
#
loop_
_entity_poly.entity_id
_entity_poly.type
_entity_poly.pdbx_seq_one_letter_code
_entity_poly.pdbx_strand_id
1 'polypeptide(L)'
;MFLTSLCDYITATVVYIFVFQSWTEEGNNEYMVFYDLKETNMMEFLVSLEAGTVDSIYYAIRDYDPKEYMAELSESTENDRFNGVCSSLTELRIRTGRNCSYFQDLIRSNMDTHRKFKVVEMPFAKSLFEKIIITKKNESLSFGLEEMLCIFQKVFLCLDRNEAVAYNMCMSLQHNPQMISNLFDPNMDLGITESYYSKKLHANEYNFNGVLVKFCEILKQNVEFYLMKDAVQIARAFSKTKKVFVMENRIQLNDLQIGFIFGCLEVSSSYLREYVDIFYEKFKSDHLGNDLTIFVSDTLPLDSILSVIHDNSTVMTELKWISELDLWRLDRLKCITCCVHTAEVYEEFDAENVEFPLISTVFPSFSVNFNESIAKPIEDITLCLKNILDKSVNDLINKISSIKLENIVFENDFVFTREFERVHIYQCEVKKECKVVFKNIYKQLTIRHTSGIFNLSGMAGFSTVEFVDRAANLEFRMNDPELPSKVRLENAQIEDNIVIDSSIDQIFLSDVEIFNTITINFNNKQQTINICETLGCINLTGLFNIKLFAAHRICLLIVPCKHGDCTLLLTTCNIIELGVLEDVFDQIRLKDVEIEEGCCFTVNASCKKLEILECGGIFDLSGPKRFTRIEIDFSSDLENTLTLRGPIKTKTLVLYNMKNSAREITNFFNEFKEIKHIMFKQTLSKYKFVLEDYSADTYQMSRLQETEVYEAPIIPSDQIQKPIIQRDKELNSANNSFLSAIFCAQAMKKIERLEYYNILMSTLNCQYLKNLQNLQALRVRLEAVTVDSLSCLPLSLKFLNITNSLASSINQDPRLVICALKVHSNLRALAIDSDLFNDPSLLLLLPNCIRVLVISYNEFKAKKIGENVTKLKLQRLYVSSYSDMIDDETYTLNEKLTNFLGTIFEYVNRHCLESLVFSSDDKQYGIDPFTLRVMEKVSQKFDVSVDVC
;
A
#
# COMPACT_ATOMS: atom_id res chain seq x y z
N MET A 1 -11.42 20.61 -2.69
CA MET A 1 -11.74 19.16 -2.71
C MET A 1 -11.76 18.69 -4.16
N PHE A 2 -10.75 17.91 -4.56
CA PHE A 2 -10.46 17.64 -5.97
C PHE A 2 -10.41 16.14 -6.18
N LEU A 3 -11.20 15.67 -7.15
CA LEU A 3 -11.31 14.24 -7.46
C LEU A 3 -9.96 13.62 -7.79
N THR A 4 -9.76 12.37 -7.40
CA THR A 4 -8.66 11.54 -7.90
C THR A 4 -8.73 11.30 -9.42
N SER A 5 -9.91 11.26 -10.06
CA SER A 5 -10.05 11.13 -11.52
C SER A 5 -11.29 11.83 -12.11
N LEU A 6 -11.14 12.50 -13.27
CA LEU A 6 -12.26 13.10 -14.01
C LEU A 6 -13.25 12.04 -14.52
N CYS A 7 -12.76 10.86 -14.90
CA CYS A 7 -13.61 9.74 -15.29
C CYS A 7 -14.58 9.40 -14.17
N ASP A 8 -14.06 9.25 -12.95
CA ASP A 8 -14.87 8.90 -11.79
C ASP A 8 -15.89 9.98 -11.47
N TYR A 9 -15.62 11.28 -11.67
CA TYR A 9 -16.64 12.32 -11.54
C TYR A 9 -17.85 12.11 -12.47
N ILE A 10 -17.58 11.75 -13.72
CA ILE A 10 -18.59 11.68 -14.79
C ILE A 10 -19.33 10.35 -14.73
N THR A 11 -18.61 9.28 -14.38
CA THR A 11 -19.15 7.93 -14.27
C THR A 11 -19.62 7.58 -12.85
N ALA A 12 -19.31 8.40 -11.85
CA ALA A 12 -19.76 8.21 -10.47
C ALA A 12 -21.28 8.12 -10.48
N THR A 13 -21.74 6.93 -10.17
CA THR A 13 -23.14 6.65 -9.93
C THR A 13 -23.53 7.02 -8.51
N VAL A 14 -22.56 7.24 -7.61
CA VAL A 14 -22.78 7.53 -6.18
C VAL A 14 -21.90 8.72 -5.77
N VAL A 15 -22.49 9.69 -5.08
CA VAL A 15 -21.80 10.83 -4.47
C VAL A 15 -22.00 10.76 -2.96
N TYR A 16 -20.92 10.81 -2.18
CA TYR A 16 -20.97 10.81 -0.73
C TYR A 16 -20.94 12.24 -0.19
N ILE A 17 -21.85 12.54 0.74
CA ILE A 17 -21.93 13.84 1.42
C ILE A 17 -21.73 13.58 2.90
N PHE A 18 -20.61 14.04 3.44
CA PHE A 18 -20.27 13.90 4.85
C PHE A 18 -20.82 15.11 5.57
N VAL A 19 -21.75 14.91 6.48
CA VAL A 19 -22.42 15.97 7.24
C VAL A 19 -21.88 15.93 8.66
N PHE A 20 -21.15 16.96 9.04
CA PHE A 20 -20.45 17.05 10.32
C PHE A 20 -21.36 17.67 11.39
N GLN A 21 -21.22 17.15 12.60
CA GLN A 21 -21.93 17.67 13.76
C GLN A 21 -21.41 19.08 14.08
N SER A 22 -22.28 20.09 14.04
CA SER A 22 -21.95 21.44 14.52
C SER A 22 -21.85 21.48 16.04
N TRP A 23 -20.88 22.24 16.56
CA TRP A 23 -20.78 22.55 18.00
C TRP A 23 -21.54 23.81 18.38
N THR A 24 -22.05 24.56 17.41
CA THR A 24 -22.86 25.76 17.64
C THR A 24 -24.35 25.43 17.63
N GLU A 25 -25.11 26.08 18.51
CA GLU A 25 -26.58 25.96 18.59
C GLU A 25 -27.28 26.41 17.30
N GLU A 26 -26.58 27.11 16.41
CA GLU A 26 -27.10 27.65 15.15
C GLU A 26 -27.46 26.58 14.10
N GLY A 27 -27.22 25.29 14.38
CA GLY A 27 -27.81 24.16 13.63
C GLY A 27 -27.35 24.00 12.18
N ASN A 28 -26.40 24.82 11.71
CA ASN A 28 -25.85 24.71 10.37
C ASN A 28 -24.77 23.61 10.35
N ASN A 29 -25.18 22.39 10.01
CA ASN A 29 -24.24 21.29 9.83
C ASN A 29 -23.31 21.58 8.65
N GLU A 30 -22.01 21.64 8.92
CA GLU A 30 -20.99 21.72 7.87
C GLU A 30 -20.96 20.42 7.07
N TYR A 31 -20.61 20.48 5.78
CA TYR A 31 -20.51 19.27 4.97
C TYR A 31 -19.32 19.27 4.02
N MET A 32 -18.91 18.08 3.60
CA MET A 32 -17.90 17.82 2.56
C MET A 32 -18.45 16.79 1.57
N VAL A 33 -17.99 16.84 0.31
CA VAL A 33 -18.57 16.04 -0.79
C VAL A 33 -17.50 15.16 -1.43
N PHE A 34 -17.53 13.88 -1.12
CA PHE A 34 -16.59 12.88 -1.63
C PHE A 34 -17.17 12.15 -2.84
N TYR A 35 -16.35 11.96 -3.87
CA TYR A 35 -16.66 11.12 -5.02
C TYR A 35 -15.87 9.80 -4.99
N ASP A 36 -14.79 9.76 -4.21
CA ASP A 36 -13.97 8.59 -3.93
C ASP A 36 -13.72 8.52 -2.41
N LEU A 37 -14.11 7.41 -1.77
CA LEU A 37 -13.93 7.22 -0.34
C LEU A 37 -12.45 7.06 0.06
N LYS A 38 -11.55 6.73 -0.87
CA LYS A 38 -10.10 6.64 -0.59
C LYS A 38 -9.49 7.93 -0.06
N GLU A 39 -10.11 9.07 -0.38
CA GLU A 39 -9.65 10.39 0.08
C GLU A 39 -9.92 10.64 1.58
N THR A 40 -10.67 9.76 2.24
CA THR A 40 -11.17 9.98 3.61
C THR A 40 -10.29 9.37 4.70
N ASN A 41 -9.35 8.48 4.34
CA ASN A 41 -8.64 7.59 5.27
C ASN A 41 -9.59 6.75 6.15
N MET A 42 -10.85 6.56 5.73
CA MET A 42 -11.89 5.76 6.39
C MET A 42 -12.61 4.85 5.39
N MET A 43 -11.97 4.52 4.27
CA MET A 43 -12.62 3.81 3.17
C MET A 43 -13.09 2.43 3.62
N GLU A 44 -12.26 1.67 4.33
CA GLU A 44 -12.57 0.30 4.74
C GLU A 44 -13.76 0.28 5.70
N PHE A 45 -13.77 1.21 6.64
CA PHE A 45 -14.88 1.39 7.57
C PHE A 45 -16.18 1.76 6.86
N LEU A 46 -16.16 2.77 5.98
CA LEU A 46 -17.37 3.26 5.32
C LEU A 46 -17.97 2.26 4.32
N VAL A 47 -17.11 1.51 3.62
CA VAL A 47 -17.57 0.40 2.76
C VAL A 47 -18.22 -0.70 3.58
N SER A 48 -17.65 -1.01 4.75
CA SER A 48 -18.22 -2.01 5.66
C SER A 48 -19.54 -1.55 6.28
N LEU A 49 -19.63 -0.27 6.66
CA LEU A 49 -20.85 0.35 7.17
C LEU A 49 -21.95 0.38 6.10
N GLU A 50 -21.61 0.69 4.85
CA GLU A 50 -22.56 0.64 3.73
C GLU A 50 -23.05 -0.78 3.45
N ALA A 51 -22.16 -1.77 3.55
CA ALA A 51 -22.50 -3.18 3.35
C ALA A 51 -23.28 -3.79 4.52
N GLY A 52 -23.44 -3.07 5.64
CA GLY A 52 -24.05 -3.59 6.87
C GLY A 52 -23.24 -4.70 7.52
N THR A 53 -21.93 -4.79 7.23
CA THR A 53 -21.03 -5.77 7.87
C THR A 53 -20.49 -5.27 9.21
N VAL A 54 -20.55 -3.95 9.44
CA VAL A 54 -20.19 -3.30 10.69
C VAL A 54 -21.35 -2.39 11.09
N ASP A 55 -21.90 -2.63 12.28
CA ASP A 55 -22.87 -1.73 12.90
C ASP A 55 -22.15 -0.63 13.67
N SER A 56 -22.60 0.62 13.49
CA SER A 56 -22.10 1.75 14.26
C SER A 56 -23.25 2.60 14.74
N ILE A 57 -23.22 2.96 16.03
CA ILE A 57 -24.21 3.87 16.63
C ILE A 57 -23.90 5.34 16.34
N TYR A 58 -22.66 5.65 15.97
CA TYR A 58 -22.20 7.04 15.78
C TYR A 58 -22.26 7.49 14.33
N TYR A 59 -22.28 6.56 13.39
CA TYR A 59 -22.30 6.84 11.96
C TYR A 59 -23.57 6.27 11.35
N ALA A 60 -24.20 7.06 10.50
CA ALA A 60 -25.31 6.61 9.67
C ALA A 60 -25.00 6.92 8.21
N ILE A 61 -25.20 5.93 7.34
CA ILE A 61 -25.18 6.13 5.89
C ILE A 61 -26.63 6.00 5.42
N ARG A 62 -27.15 7.07 4.84
CA ARG A 62 -28.50 7.09 4.24
C ARG A 62 -28.39 7.21 2.74
N ASP A 63 -29.02 6.28 2.03
CA ASP A 63 -29.32 6.48 0.62
C ASP A 63 -30.34 7.62 0.52
N TYR A 64 -30.04 8.61 -0.30
CA TYR A 64 -30.92 9.74 -0.54
C TYR A 64 -31.50 9.60 -1.94
N ASP A 65 -32.75 9.13 -2.04
CA ASP A 65 -33.50 9.19 -3.30
C ASP A 65 -34.10 10.59 -3.44
N PRO A 66 -33.70 11.38 -4.47
CA PRO A 66 -34.25 12.71 -4.66
C PRO A 66 -35.78 12.73 -4.83
N LYS A 67 -36.41 11.61 -5.21
CA LYS A 67 -37.86 11.50 -5.40
C LYS A 67 -38.65 11.40 -4.09
N GLU A 68 -38.12 10.72 -3.08
CA GLU A 68 -38.80 10.53 -1.79
C GLU A 68 -38.91 11.85 -1.02
N TYR A 69 -37.85 12.67 -1.07
CA TYR A 69 -37.84 13.98 -0.41
C TYR A 69 -38.81 15.00 -1.03
N MET A 70 -39.06 14.93 -2.34
CA MET A 70 -40.06 15.79 -2.99
C MET A 70 -41.49 15.44 -2.53
N ALA A 71 -41.74 14.19 -2.15
CA ALA A 71 -43.01 13.77 -1.55
C ALA A 71 -43.15 14.32 -0.12
N GLU A 72 -42.11 14.23 0.71
CA GLU A 72 -42.12 14.78 2.09
C GLU A 72 -42.33 16.30 2.13
N LEU A 73 -41.71 17.05 1.21
CA LEU A 73 -41.91 18.51 1.11
C LEU A 73 -43.30 18.91 0.60
N SER A 74 -43.94 18.06 -0.19
CA SER A 74 -45.31 18.29 -0.64
C SER A 74 -46.34 18.08 0.47
N GLU A 75 -46.00 17.36 1.54
CA GLU A 75 -46.83 17.16 2.72
C GLU A 75 -46.57 18.20 3.84
N SER A 76 -45.38 18.84 3.87
CA SER A 76 -45.01 19.80 4.92
C SER A 76 -45.36 21.27 4.64
N THR A 77 -46.09 21.58 3.56
CA THR A 77 -46.26 22.96 3.06
C THR A 77 -47.45 23.76 3.63
N GLU A 78 -47.99 23.39 4.80
CA GLU A 78 -49.06 24.20 5.41
C GLU A 78 -48.69 25.09 6.62
N ASN A 79 -47.50 25.05 7.24
CA ASN A 79 -47.37 25.84 8.49
C ASN A 79 -46.10 26.59 8.91
N ASP A 80 -44.97 26.63 8.18
CA ASP A 80 -43.86 27.48 8.64
C ASP A 80 -43.21 28.35 7.54
N ARG A 81 -43.61 29.62 7.54
CA ARG A 81 -42.90 30.71 6.85
C ARG A 81 -41.64 31.07 7.66
N PHE A 82 -40.51 30.43 7.35
CA PHE A 82 -39.21 30.85 7.86
C PHE A 82 -38.76 32.16 7.19
N ASN A 83 -38.89 33.27 7.93
CA ASN A 83 -38.20 34.53 7.67
C ASN A 83 -36.81 34.47 8.31
N GLY A 84 -35.78 34.07 7.55
CA GLY A 84 -34.37 34.16 7.97
C GLY A 84 -33.66 35.33 7.29
N VAL A 85 -33.37 36.39 8.05
CA VAL A 85 -32.55 37.52 7.61
C VAL A 85 -31.08 37.08 7.58
N CYS A 86 -30.46 37.17 6.41
CA CYS A 86 -29.07 36.80 6.19
C CYS A 86 -28.14 37.97 6.56
N SER A 87 -27.48 37.87 7.72
CA SER A 87 -26.43 38.79 8.14
C SER A 87 -25.11 38.44 7.43
N SER A 88 -24.49 39.42 6.79
CA SER A 88 -23.18 39.29 6.13
C SER A 88 -22.06 39.15 7.16
N LEU A 89 -21.31 38.05 7.12
CA LEU A 89 -19.99 37.94 7.75
C LEU A 89 -18.95 37.56 6.70
N THR A 90 -17.96 38.45 6.59
CA THR A 90 -16.79 38.40 5.73
C THR A 90 -15.67 37.65 6.44
N GLU A 91 -14.94 36.81 5.69
CA GLU A 91 -13.58 36.26 5.90
C GLU A 91 -13.49 34.72 6.01
N LEU A 92 -12.77 34.14 5.02
CA LEU A 92 -12.07 32.84 4.90
C LEU A 92 -12.70 31.57 5.55
N ARG A 93 -12.76 30.38 4.93
CA ARG A 93 -12.04 29.73 3.82
C ARG A 93 -12.84 28.47 3.39
N ILE A 94 -12.54 27.95 2.21
CA ILE A 94 -13.09 26.73 1.57
C ILE A 94 -14.51 26.90 0.98
N ARG A 95 -14.60 27.52 -0.21
CA ARG A 95 -15.81 27.46 -1.06
C ARG A 95 -15.69 26.33 -2.08
N THR A 96 -16.32 25.19 -1.80
CA THR A 96 -16.73 24.26 -2.85
C THR A 96 -18.02 24.75 -3.51
N GLY A 97 -18.08 24.66 -4.85
CA GLY A 97 -19.15 25.06 -5.78
C GLY A 97 -20.51 25.50 -5.22
N ARG A 98 -20.90 26.75 -5.52
CA ARG A 98 -22.11 27.46 -5.05
C ARG A 98 -22.23 27.43 -3.52
N ASN A 99 -22.41 28.60 -2.89
CA ASN A 99 -22.77 28.66 -1.47
C ASN A 99 -24.19 28.09 -1.27
N CYS A 100 -24.34 26.78 -1.38
CA CYS A 100 -25.48 26.07 -0.87
C CYS A 100 -25.28 26.01 0.63
N SER A 101 -26.01 26.85 1.36
CA SER A 101 -26.02 26.88 2.83
C SER A 101 -26.34 25.51 3.42
N TYR A 102 -27.00 24.65 2.63
CA TYR A 102 -27.44 23.32 3.00
C TYR A 102 -27.07 22.29 1.93
N PHE A 103 -26.64 21.09 2.34
CA PHE A 103 -26.30 20.02 1.40
C PHE A 103 -27.50 19.55 0.57
N GLN A 104 -28.72 19.75 1.05
CA GLN A 104 -29.95 19.46 0.32
C GLN A 104 -30.04 20.29 -0.98
N ASP A 105 -29.51 21.51 -1.00
CA ASP A 105 -29.51 22.35 -2.20
C ASP A 105 -28.50 21.84 -3.25
N LEU A 106 -27.40 21.22 -2.79
CA LEU A 106 -26.47 20.51 -3.67
C LEU A 106 -27.17 19.31 -4.34
N ILE A 107 -27.91 18.51 -3.58
CA ILE A 107 -28.68 17.38 -4.12
C ILE A 107 -29.73 17.88 -5.12
N ARG A 108 -30.50 18.92 -4.77
CA ARG A 108 -31.53 19.52 -5.63
C ARG A 108 -30.96 20.04 -6.94
N SER A 109 -29.84 20.75 -6.89
CA SER A 109 -29.18 21.29 -8.09
C SER A 109 -28.61 20.22 -9.02
N ASN A 110 -28.50 18.96 -8.55
CA ASN A 110 -28.00 17.82 -9.31
C ASN A 110 -29.07 16.75 -9.61
N MET A 111 -30.36 17.03 -9.37
CA MET A 111 -31.48 16.09 -9.59
C MET A 111 -31.57 15.55 -11.04
N ASP A 112 -31.12 16.31 -12.04
CA ASP A 112 -31.15 15.91 -13.45
C ASP A 112 -30.06 14.89 -13.82
N THR A 113 -29.22 14.50 -12.86
CA THR A 113 -28.15 13.54 -13.07
C THR A 113 -28.60 12.17 -12.52
N HIS A 114 -28.32 11.07 -13.24
CA HIS A 114 -28.57 9.69 -12.76
C HIS A 114 -27.67 9.29 -11.57
N ARG A 115 -27.25 10.26 -10.75
CA ARG A 115 -26.39 10.08 -9.58
C ARG A 115 -27.28 9.73 -8.39
N LYS A 116 -26.85 8.74 -7.61
CA LYS A 116 -27.33 8.45 -6.28
C LYS A 116 -26.52 9.28 -5.29
N PHE A 117 -27.16 9.76 -4.23
CA PHE A 117 -26.49 10.47 -3.17
C PHE A 117 -26.52 9.60 -1.91
N LYS A 118 -25.39 9.51 -1.23
CA LYS A 118 -25.28 8.88 0.09
C LYS A 118 -24.86 9.93 1.08
N VAL A 119 -25.66 10.14 2.11
CA VAL A 119 -25.35 11.09 3.19
C VAL A 119 -24.77 10.31 4.35
N VAL A 120 -23.56 10.68 4.75
CA VAL A 120 -22.84 10.09 5.89
C VAL A 120 -22.87 11.10 7.03
N GLU A 121 -23.55 10.75 8.12
CA GLU A 121 -23.58 11.56 9.34
C GLU A 121 -22.29 11.34 10.13
N MET A 122 -21.48 12.40 10.25
CA MET A 122 -20.18 12.38 10.91
C MET A 122 -20.34 12.91 12.34
N PRO A 123 -19.99 12.12 13.38
CA PRO A 123 -20.29 12.44 14.78
C PRO A 123 -19.30 13.45 15.40
N PHE A 124 -18.55 14.19 14.59
CA PHE A 124 -17.50 15.11 15.00
C PHE A 124 -17.38 16.29 14.04
N ALA A 125 -16.62 17.32 14.44
CA ALA A 125 -16.46 18.55 13.69
C ALA A 125 -15.62 18.35 12.41
N LYS A 126 -15.92 19.13 11.37
CA LYS A 126 -15.19 19.12 10.10
C LYS A 126 -13.71 19.48 10.28
N SER A 127 -13.40 20.44 11.15
CA SER A 127 -12.02 20.86 11.44
C SER A 127 -11.14 19.72 11.95
N LEU A 128 -11.68 18.85 12.81
CA LEU A 128 -10.98 17.66 13.30
C LEU A 128 -10.73 16.67 12.15
N PHE A 129 -11.72 16.47 11.28
CA PHE A 129 -11.57 15.59 10.12
C PHE A 129 -10.49 16.08 9.15
N GLU A 130 -10.51 17.37 8.82
CA GLU A 130 -9.50 17.99 7.96
C GLU A 130 -8.09 17.84 8.56
N LYS A 131 -7.96 18.05 9.88
CA LYS A 131 -6.71 17.86 10.60
C LYS A 131 -6.21 16.42 10.52
N ILE A 132 -7.10 15.42 10.70
CA ILE A 132 -6.76 14.00 10.58
C ILE A 132 -6.30 13.66 9.15
N ILE A 133 -7.01 14.11 8.12
CA ILE A 133 -6.65 13.85 6.70
C ILE A 133 -5.30 14.46 6.34
N ILE A 134 -4.99 15.65 6.86
CA ILE A 134 -3.73 16.35 6.55
C ILE A 134 -2.54 15.78 7.33
N THR A 135 -2.78 15.01 8.42
CA THR A 135 -1.71 14.49 9.28
C THR A 135 -0.77 13.55 8.53
N LYS A 136 0.44 14.04 8.23
CA LYS A 136 1.53 13.30 7.58
C LYS A 136 2.63 12.92 8.56
N LYS A 137 3.48 11.95 8.17
CA LYS A 137 4.53 11.33 9.01
C LYS A 137 5.58 12.31 9.56
N ASN A 138 5.68 13.53 9.04
CA ASN A 138 6.72 14.51 9.41
C ASN A 138 6.18 15.91 9.79
N GLU A 139 4.86 16.09 9.83
CA GLU A 139 4.27 17.38 10.22
C GLU A 139 3.90 17.32 11.70
N SER A 140 4.42 18.28 12.49
CA SER A 140 4.10 18.40 13.92
C SER A 140 2.73 19.06 14.09
N LEU A 141 1.68 18.24 14.14
CA LEU A 141 0.33 18.69 14.46
C LEU A 141 0.05 18.39 15.94
N SER A 142 -0.30 19.41 16.72
CA SER A 142 -0.72 19.20 18.10
C SER A 142 -2.21 18.88 18.16
N PHE A 143 -2.61 17.88 18.94
CA PHE A 143 -4.01 17.57 19.22
C PHE A 143 -4.39 18.05 20.63
N GLY A 144 -5.50 18.77 20.73
CA GLY A 144 -6.11 19.15 22.00
C GLY A 144 -6.78 17.96 22.69
N LEU A 145 -7.01 18.06 24.00
CA LEU A 145 -7.64 17.00 24.79
C LEU A 145 -9.01 16.58 24.23
N GLU A 146 -9.85 17.56 23.89
CA GLU A 146 -11.18 17.33 23.31
C GLU A 146 -11.11 16.59 21.96
N GLU A 147 -10.14 16.97 21.13
CA GLU A 147 -9.88 16.30 19.85
C GLU A 147 -9.43 14.86 20.07
N MET A 148 -8.53 14.60 21.02
CA MET A 148 -8.06 13.25 21.34
C MET A 148 -9.19 12.35 21.86
N LEU A 149 -10.02 12.87 22.76
CA LEU A 149 -11.19 12.16 23.27
C LEU A 149 -12.16 11.83 22.16
N CYS A 150 -12.44 12.80 21.27
CA CYS A 150 -13.28 12.60 20.11
C CYS A 150 -12.70 11.55 19.14
N ILE A 151 -11.39 11.62 18.88
CA ILE A 151 -10.68 10.64 18.05
C ILE A 151 -10.82 9.26 18.64
N PHE A 152 -10.51 9.08 19.93
CA PHE A 152 -10.66 7.77 20.55
C PHE A 152 -12.10 7.29 20.46
N GLN A 153 -13.06 8.14 20.86
CA GLN A 153 -14.48 7.80 20.92
C GLN A 153 -15.10 7.40 19.59
N LYS A 154 -14.74 8.10 18.52
CA LYS A 154 -15.52 8.07 17.29
C LYS A 154 -14.70 7.71 16.07
N VAL A 155 -13.39 7.96 16.05
CA VAL A 155 -12.62 7.99 14.80
C VAL A 155 -11.52 6.94 14.73
N PHE A 156 -10.79 6.68 15.81
CA PHE A 156 -9.48 6.01 15.76
C PHE A 156 -9.50 4.59 15.16
N LEU A 157 -10.54 3.81 15.47
CA LEU A 157 -10.74 2.46 14.91
C LEU A 157 -11.32 2.48 13.49
N CYS A 158 -11.83 3.61 13.04
CA CYS A 158 -12.41 3.78 11.72
C CYS A 158 -11.37 4.24 10.68
N LEU A 159 -10.14 4.55 11.11
CA LEU A 159 -9.06 5.01 10.24
C LEU A 159 -8.33 3.83 9.59
N ASP A 160 -8.15 3.90 8.27
CA ASP A 160 -7.37 2.91 7.50
C ASP A 160 -5.88 2.95 7.89
N ARG A 161 -5.35 4.15 8.19
CA ARG A 161 -3.98 4.40 8.68
C ARG A 161 -3.98 5.38 9.85
N ASN A 162 -3.38 4.97 10.97
CA ASN A 162 -3.45 5.72 12.23
C ASN A 162 -2.07 5.99 12.87
N GLU A 163 -0.95 5.63 12.23
CA GLU A 163 0.39 5.78 12.81
C GLU A 163 0.79 7.24 13.03
N ALA A 164 0.54 8.11 12.05
CA ALA A 164 0.89 9.52 12.14
C ALA A 164 -0.01 10.28 13.13
N VAL A 165 -1.30 9.93 13.20
CA VAL A 165 -2.24 10.45 14.18
C VAL A 165 -1.83 10.02 15.59
N ALA A 166 -1.54 8.73 15.78
CA ALA A 166 -1.10 8.19 17.07
C ALA A 166 0.19 8.86 17.55
N TYR A 167 1.19 9.03 16.67
CA TYR A 167 2.43 9.73 16.99
C TYR A 167 2.21 11.19 17.39
N ASN A 168 1.43 11.95 16.63
CA ASN A 168 1.16 13.35 16.95
C ASN A 168 0.35 13.51 18.25
N MET A 169 -0.59 12.60 18.54
CA MET A 169 -1.26 12.53 19.83
C MET A 169 -0.27 12.21 20.96
N CYS A 170 0.62 11.23 20.78
CA CYS A 170 1.68 10.89 21.72
C CYS A 170 2.60 12.08 22.04
N MET A 171 3.03 12.81 21.00
CA MET A 171 3.82 14.03 21.19
C MET A 171 3.01 15.13 21.89
N SER A 172 1.72 15.27 21.61
CA SER A 172 0.86 16.24 22.29
C SER A 172 0.71 15.91 23.79
N LEU A 173 0.58 14.63 24.14
CA LEU A 173 0.58 14.16 25.54
C LEU A 173 1.93 14.40 26.22
N GLN A 174 3.04 14.19 25.52
CA GLN A 174 4.39 14.47 26.01
C GLN A 174 4.60 15.96 26.33
N HIS A 175 4.01 16.88 25.55
CA HIS A 175 4.09 18.32 25.80
C HIS A 175 3.08 18.82 26.84
N ASN A 176 1.96 18.11 27.07
CA ASN A 176 0.94 18.50 28.03
C ASN A 176 0.52 17.33 28.96
N PRO A 177 1.23 17.14 30.08
CA PRO A 177 1.01 16.00 30.97
C PRO A 177 -0.36 15.98 31.65
N GLN A 178 -1.00 17.15 31.82
CA GLN A 178 -2.35 17.23 32.40
C GLN A 178 -3.40 16.57 31.50
N MET A 179 -3.13 16.47 30.19
CA MET A 179 -4.00 15.73 29.28
C MET A 179 -3.99 14.23 29.58
N ILE A 180 -2.90 13.69 30.11
CA ILE A 180 -2.79 12.26 30.44
C ILE A 180 -3.76 11.94 31.56
N SER A 181 -3.69 12.66 32.69
CA SER A 181 -4.61 12.41 33.81
C SER A 181 -6.08 12.48 33.38
N ASN A 182 -6.40 13.41 32.49
CA ASN A 182 -7.77 13.58 32.00
C ASN A 182 -8.19 12.50 30.99
N LEU A 183 -7.31 12.12 30.06
CA LEU A 183 -7.60 11.11 29.04
C LEU A 183 -7.78 9.72 29.66
N PHE A 184 -7.13 9.45 30.80
CA PHE A 184 -7.14 8.16 31.49
C PHE A 184 -8.04 8.13 32.74
N ASP A 185 -8.74 9.21 33.08
CA ASP A 185 -9.65 9.23 34.23
C ASP A 185 -11.01 8.63 33.84
N PRO A 186 -11.37 7.44 34.36
CA PRO A 186 -12.64 6.78 34.05
C PRO A 186 -13.86 7.54 34.60
N ASN A 187 -13.65 8.45 35.55
CA ASN A 187 -14.68 9.30 36.14
C ASN A 187 -14.67 10.71 35.57
N MET A 188 -13.91 10.98 34.50
CA MET A 188 -13.93 12.27 33.84
C MET A 188 -15.31 12.50 33.25
N ASP A 189 -16.16 13.18 34.03
CA ASP A 189 -17.44 13.67 33.57
C ASP A 189 -17.12 14.75 32.54
N LEU A 190 -17.30 14.41 31.26
CA LEU A 190 -17.09 15.33 30.16
C LEU A 190 -18.20 16.37 30.22
N GLY A 191 -18.06 17.35 31.12
CA GLY A 191 -18.95 18.51 31.27
C GLY A 191 -18.98 19.43 30.04
N ILE A 192 -18.48 18.93 28.90
CA ILE A 192 -18.55 19.53 27.59
C ILE A 192 -19.85 19.03 26.94
N THR A 193 -20.88 19.87 27.08
CA THR A 193 -22.14 19.86 26.29
C THR A 193 -22.98 18.57 26.29
N GLU A 194 -23.25 18.02 27.47
CA GLU A 194 -24.31 17.01 27.68
C GLU A 194 -25.76 17.51 27.48
N SER A 195 -26.00 18.71 26.94
CA SER A 195 -27.34 19.32 26.99
C SER A 195 -28.38 18.78 26.00
N TYR A 196 -28.12 17.75 25.17
CA TYR A 196 -29.18 17.23 24.29
C TYR A 196 -29.24 15.71 24.02
N TYR A 197 -28.20 14.91 24.32
CA TYR A 197 -28.16 13.49 23.88
C TYR A 197 -27.80 12.43 24.96
N SER A 198 -27.51 12.80 26.21
CA SER A 198 -27.07 11.82 27.23
C SER A 198 -28.16 10.85 27.73
N LYS A 199 -29.45 11.09 27.46
CA LYS A 199 -30.52 10.21 27.95
C LYS A 199 -30.70 8.89 27.19
N LYS A 200 -29.99 8.63 26.08
CA LYS A 200 -30.14 7.39 25.29
C LYS A 200 -28.86 6.56 25.08
N LEU A 201 -27.70 7.02 25.55
CA LEU A 201 -26.41 6.38 25.25
C LEU A 201 -25.85 5.47 26.37
N HIS A 202 -26.53 5.35 27.51
CA HIS A 202 -26.05 4.55 28.65
C HIS A 202 -26.13 3.01 28.50
N ALA A 203 -26.38 2.46 27.31
CA ALA A 203 -26.58 1.02 27.14
C ALA A 203 -25.54 0.29 26.28
N ASN A 204 -24.69 1.00 25.53
CA ASN A 204 -23.65 0.36 24.72
C ASN A 204 -22.28 0.79 25.24
N GLU A 205 -21.58 -0.16 25.86
CA GLU A 205 -20.23 0.00 26.40
C GLU A 205 -19.27 0.44 25.29
N TYR A 206 -18.99 1.74 25.26
CA TYR A 206 -17.98 2.29 24.40
C TYR A 206 -16.62 1.65 24.76
N ASN A 207 -15.98 0.98 23.81
CA ASN A 207 -14.75 0.21 24.03
C ASN A 207 -13.50 1.11 24.10
N PHE A 208 -13.50 2.11 25.00
CA PHE A 208 -12.38 3.03 25.23
C PHE A 208 -11.07 2.25 25.41
N ASN A 209 -11.13 1.19 26.22
CA ASN A 209 -9.99 0.32 26.50
C ASN A 209 -9.44 -0.34 25.24
N GLY A 210 -10.29 -0.86 24.36
CA GLY A 210 -9.87 -1.45 23.08
C GLY A 210 -9.19 -0.44 22.16
N VAL A 211 -9.72 0.78 22.07
CA VAL A 211 -9.10 1.87 21.29
C VAL A 211 -7.72 2.21 21.85
N LEU A 212 -7.65 2.33 23.17
CA LEU A 212 -6.44 2.71 23.88
C LEU A 212 -5.34 1.64 23.76
N VAL A 213 -5.72 0.36 23.86
CA VAL A 213 -4.84 -0.78 23.59
C VAL A 213 -4.29 -0.69 22.17
N LYS A 214 -5.15 -0.42 21.17
CA LYS A 214 -4.73 -0.28 19.77
C LYS A 214 -3.76 0.88 19.58
N PHE A 215 -4.07 2.04 20.16
CA PHE A 215 -3.21 3.21 20.16
C PHE A 215 -1.83 2.89 20.73
N CYS A 216 -1.79 2.23 21.88
CA CYS A 216 -0.53 1.83 22.51
C CYS A 216 0.24 0.80 21.67
N GLU A 217 -0.44 -0.17 21.05
CA GLU A 217 0.17 -1.14 20.15
C GLU A 217 0.88 -0.44 18.97
N ILE A 218 0.23 0.57 18.38
CA ILE A 218 0.79 1.37 17.29
C ILE A 218 2.01 2.15 17.76
N LEU A 219 1.95 2.80 18.92
CA LEU A 219 3.11 3.50 19.48
C LEU A 219 4.27 2.57 19.76
N LYS A 220 4.00 1.43 20.43
CA LYS A 220 4.97 0.39 20.74
C LYS A 220 5.70 -0.11 19.49
N GLN A 221 5.00 -0.24 18.37
CA GLN A 221 5.60 -0.73 17.11
C GLN A 221 6.42 0.33 16.37
N ASN A 222 6.16 1.62 16.59
CA ASN A 222 6.62 2.69 15.69
C ASN A 222 7.39 3.83 16.37
N VAL A 223 7.54 3.87 17.70
CA VAL A 223 8.14 5.02 18.43
C VAL A 223 9.25 4.57 19.38
N GLU A 224 10.34 5.34 19.42
CA GLU A 224 11.46 5.13 20.34
C GLU A 224 12.05 6.45 20.83
N PHE A 225 12.35 6.51 22.14
CA PHE A 225 12.94 7.69 22.77
C PHE A 225 14.36 7.43 23.27
N TYR A 226 15.27 8.31 22.87
CA TYR A 226 16.61 8.44 23.43
C TYR A 226 16.57 9.48 24.55
N LEU A 227 16.82 9.02 25.77
CA LEU A 227 16.74 9.85 26.97
C LEU A 227 18.10 10.50 27.21
N MET A 228 18.10 11.82 27.17
CA MET A 228 19.30 12.65 27.23
C MET A 228 19.46 13.25 28.62
N LYS A 229 20.69 13.35 29.08
CA LYS A 229 21.10 14.30 30.13
C LYS A 229 22.09 15.24 29.49
N ASP A 230 21.68 16.49 29.34
CA ASP A 230 22.42 17.49 28.57
C ASP A 230 22.61 17.00 27.12
N ALA A 231 23.83 16.73 26.68
CA ALA A 231 24.14 16.20 25.36
C ALA A 231 24.43 14.69 25.34
N VAL A 232 24.39 14.00 26.48
CA VAL A 232 24.74 12.59 26.61
C VAL A 232 23.48 11.74 26.64
N GLN A 233 23.46 10.67 25.84
CA GLN A 233 22.42 9.66 25.93
C GLN A 233 22.71 8.77 27.14
N ILE A 234 21.80 8.77 28.11
CA ILE A 234 21.95 8.00 29.34
C ILE A 234 21.07 6.74 29.37
N ALA A 235 19.97 6.75 28.61
CA ALA A 235 19.06 5.63 28.53
C ALA A 235 18.26 5.64 27.22
N ARG A 236 17.57 4.54 26.97
CA ARG A 236 16.70 4.34 25.80
C ARG A 236 15.39 3.71 26.24
N ALA A 237 14.26 4.31 25.84
CA ALA A 237 12.92 3.82 26.13
C ALA A 237 12.22 3.35 24.84
N PHE A 238 11.74 2.11 24.84
CA PHE A 238 11.20 1.47 23.64
C PHE A 238 10.20 0.34 23.98
N SER A 239 9.69 -0.37 22.96
CA SER A 239 8.92 -1.61 23.13
C SER A 239 9.68 -2.82 22.59
N LYS A 240 9.47 -4.01 23.19
CA LYS A 240 10.08 -5.28 22.75
C LYS A 240 9.86 -5.57 21.26
N THR A 241 8.70 -5.20 20.73
CA THR A 241 8.30 -5.43 19.34
C THR A 241 8.68 -4.24 18.45
N LYS A 242 9.86 -4.27 17.80
CA LYS A 242 10.29 -3.22 16.87
C LYS A 242 9.97 -3.57 15.41
N LYS A 243 9.45 -2.59 14.65
CA LYS A 243 9.43 -2.65 13.17
C LYS A 243 10.74 -2.10 12.59
N VAL A 244 10.98 -2.36 11.30
CA VAL A 244 12.15 -1.85 10.54
C VAL A 244 12.20 -0.31 10.50
N PHE A 245 11.04 0.35 10.58
CA PHE A 245 10.94 1.81 10.58
C PHE A 245 10.41 2.29 11.93
N VAL A 246 11.24 3.03 12.67
CA VAL A 246 10.92 3.59 13.97
C VAL A 246 11.07 5.11 13.91
N MET A 247 10.10 5.84 14.45
CA MET A 247 10.20 7.29 14.67
C MET A 247 11.03 7.53 15.93
N GLU A 248 12.24 8.03 15.73
CA GLU A 248 13.19 8.34 16.79
C GLU A 248 12.97 9.75 17.32
N ASN A 249 12.94 9.91 18.64
CA ASN A 249 12.91 11.22 19.28
C ASN A 249 13.95 11.31 20.40
N ARG A 250 14.53 12.50 20.57
CA ARG A 250 15.54 12.77 21.61
C ARG A 250 14.91 13.72 22.62
N ILE A 251 14.77 13.27 23.86
CA ILE A 251 14.08 14.00 24.92
C ILE A 251 14.98 14.05 26.15
N GLN A 252 15.06 15.19 26.82
CA GLN A 252 15.76 15.27 28.10
C GLN A 252 15.04 14.39 29.13
N LEU A 253 15.78 13.61 29.92
CA LEU A 253 15.20 12.67 30.89
C LEU A 253 14.21 13.38 31.84
N ASN A 254 14.55 14.59 32.28
CA ASN A 254 13.70 15.41 33.14
C ASN A 254 12.39 15.85 32.47
N ASP A 255 12.39 15.96 31.14
CA ASP A 255 11.25 16.41 30.36
C ASP A 255 10.35 15.25 29.95
N LEU A 256 10.75 13.99 30.11
CA LEU A 256 9.91 12.83 29.78
C LEU A 256 8.64 12.82 30.65
N GLN A 257 7.46 12.69 30.03
CA GLN A 257 6.16 12.69 30.73
C GLN A 257 5.32 11.45 30.41
N ILE A 258 5.64 10.78 29.30
CA ILE A 258 4.92 9.58 28.83
C ILE A 258 5.77 8.31 28.93
N GLY A 259 6.68 8.23 29.91
CA GLY A 259 7.52 7.05 30.14
C GLY A 259 6.69 5.77 30.31
N PHE A 260 5.50 5.89 30.88
CA PHE A 260 4.58 4.78 31.11
C PHE A 260 4.04 4.07 29.84
N ILE A 261 4.15 4.69 28.66
CA ILE A 261 3.72 4.07 27.40
C ILE A 261 4.69 2.95 26.97
N PHE A 262 5.97 3.07 27.34
CA PHE A 262 7.02 2.18 26.90
C PHE A 262 7.10 0.94 27.80
N GLY A 263 7.41 -0.20 27.17
CA GLY A 263 7.54 -1.49 27.86
C GLY A 263 8.99 -1.84 28.21
N CYS A 264 9.96 -1.10 27.71
CA CYS A 264 11.38 -1.35 27.91
C CYS A 264 12.14 -0.07 28.27
N LEU A 265 13.08 -0.18 29.22
CA LEU A 265 14.08 0.82 29.53
C LEU A 265 15.47 0.17 29.49
N GLU A 266 16.38 0.68 28.67
CA GLU A 266 17.78 0.23 28.60
C GLU A 266 18.70 1.33 29.16
N VAL A 267 19.55 0.96 30.13
CA VAL A 267 20.35 1.88 30.92
C VAL A 267 21.59 1.17 31.49
N SER A 268 22.71 1.88 31.69
CA SER A 268 23.87 1.31 32.40
C SER A 268 23.63 1.26 33.91
N SER A 269 24.34 0.37 34.62
CA SER A 269 24.29 0.29 36.09
C SER A 269 24.63 1.63 36.77
N SER A 270 25.62 2.35 36.24
CA SER A 270 26.06 3.66 36.72
C SER A 270 24.97 4.72 36.60
N TYR A 271 24.37 4.88 35.42
CA TYR A 271 23.31 5.87 35.19
C TYR A 271 22.01 5.48 35.88
N LEU A 272 21.71 4.19 35.98
CA LEU A 272 20.56 3.74 36.74
C LEU A 272 20.73 4.13 38.22
N ARG A 273 21.90 3.89 38.81
CA ARG A 273 22.17 4.27 40.20
C ARG A 273 22.12 5.79 40.41
N GLU A 274 22.68 6.56 39.49
CA GLU A 274 22.73 8.03 39.58
C GLU A 274 21.35 8.68 39.42
N TYR A 275 20.50 8.14 38.54
CA TYR A 275 19.22 8.76 38.15
C TYR A 275 17.99 7.91 38.53
N VAL A 276 18.12 6.98 39.46
CA VAL A 276 17.04 6.04 39.81
C VAL A 276 15.75 6.75 40.21
N ASP A 277 15.83 7.80 41.01
CA ASP A 277 14.67 8.55 41.47
C ASP A 277 13.93 9.20 40.30
N ILE A 278 14.68 9.69 39.31
CA ILE A 278 14.11 10.30 38.11
C ILE A 278 13.45 9.22 37.26
N PHE A 279 14.09 8.06 37.05
CA PHE A 279 13.47 6.95 36.33
C PHE A 279 12.21 6.45 37.03
N TYR A 280 12.22 6.32 38.36
CA TYR A 280 11.04 5.99 39.14
C TYR A 280 9.92 6.99 38.87
N GLU A 281 10.19 8.28 39.03
CA GLU A 281 9.20 9.32 38.78
C GLU A 281 8.65 9.33 37.36
N LYS A 282 9.46 9.00 36.34
CA LYS A 282 9.04 8.99 34.93
C LYS A 282 8.28 7.74 34.50
N PHE A 283 8.51 6.61 35.16
CA PHE A 283 7.92 5.32 34.80
C PHE A 283 6.90 4.79 35.83
N LYS A 284 6.70 5.49 36.96
CA LYS A 284 5.80 5.03 38.03
C LYS A 284 4.33 4.96 37.66
N SER A 285 3.88 5.76 36.71
CA SER A 285 2.47 5.75 36.31
C SER A 285 2.12 4.44 35.62
N ASP A 286 1.02 3.80 36.03
CA ASP A 286 0.49 2.59 35.39
C ASP A 286 -0.93 2.80 34.82
N HIS A 287 -1.11 3.89 34.08
CA HIS A 287 -2.40 4.19 33.45
C HIS A 287 -2.85 3.17 32.39
N LEU A 288 -1.95 2.25 31.98
CA LEU A 288 -2.15 1.37 30.83
C LEU A 288 -1.99 -0.12 31.13
N GLY A 289 -1.63 -0.51 32.36
CA GLY A 289 -1.30 -1.89 32.70
C GLY A 289 -0.15 -2.44 31.85
N ASN A 290 0.79 -1.57 31.46
CA ASN A 290 1.87 -1.93 30.56
C ASN A 290 3.04 -2.47 31.37
N ASP A 291 3.50 -3.66 31.06
CA ASP A 291 4.67 -4.21 31.75
C ASP A 291 5.94 -3.43 31.41
N LEU A 292 6.75 -3.16 32.42
CA LEU A 292 8.08 -2.61 32.26
C LEU A 292 9.13 -3.71 32.39
N THR A 293 10.06 -3.75 31.43
CA THR A 293 11.29 -4.53 31.51
C THR A 293 12.49 -3.59 31.49
N ILE A 294 13.36 -3.68 32.49
CA ILE A 294 14.59 -2.86 32.52
C ILE A 294 15.78 -3.72 32.12
N PHE A 295 16.56 -3.24 31.17
CA PHE A 295 17.82 -3.81 30.75
C PHE A 295 18.93 -3.00 31.40
N VAL A 296 19.68 -3.63 32.31
CA VAL A 296 20.79 -3.01 33.04
C VAL A 296 22.09 -3.58 32.51
N SER A 297 22.90 -2.75 31.89
CA SER A 297 24.23 -3.14 31.43
C SER A 297 25.27 -2.83 32.49
N ASP A 298 26.04 -3.83 32.93
CA ASP A 298 27.09 -3.68 33.95
C ASP A 298 28.37 -4.45 33.57
N THR A 299 29.46 -4.19 34.28
CA THR A 299 30.73 -4.91 34.11
C THR A 299 31.17 -5.53 35.44
N LEU A 300 31.31 -6.86 35.51
CA LEU A 300 31.71 -7.60 36.72
C LEU A 300 32.99 -8.44 36.50
N PRO A 301 33.74 -8.78 37.57
CA PRO A 301 34.81 -9.78 37.51
C PRO A 301 34.30 -11.18 37.14
N LEU A 302 35.15 -11.98 36.49
CA LEU A 302 34.81 -13.34 36.04
C LEU A 302 34.41 -14.28 37.19
N ASP A 303 35.08 -14.20 38.34
CA ASP A 303 34.76 -15.04 39.50
C ASP A 303 33.34 -14.78 40.03
N SER A 304 32.90 -13.52 40.02
CA SER A 304 31.52 -13.14 40.36
C SER A 304 30.54 -13.78 39.36
N ILE A 305 30.81 -13.69 38.07
CA ILE A 305 30.00 -14.31 37.01
C ILE A 305 29.89 -15.84 37.19
N LEU A 306 31.00 -16.52 37.42
CA LEU A 306 31.02 -17.96 37.62
C LEU A 306 30.24 -18.35 38.88
N SER A 307 30.33 -17.55 39.94
CA SER A 307 29.52 -17.80 41.13
C SER A 307 28.01 -17.79 40.85
N VAL A 308 27.50 -16.94 39.95
CA VAL A 308 26.08 -16.95 39.51
C VAL A 308 25.71 -18.26 38.87
N ILE A 309 26.54 -18.70 37.92
CA ILE A 309 26.30 -19.89 37.12
C ILE A 309 26.33 -21.13 38.03
N HIS A 310 27.22 -21.13 39.03
CA HIS A 310 27.41 -22.19 40.01
C HIS A 310 26.51 -22.13 41.25
N ASP A 311 25.55 -21.20 41.31
CA ASP A 311 24.61 -21.02 42.44
C ASP A 311 25.29 -20.66 43.77
N ASN A 312 26.53 -20.16 43.71
CA ASN A 312 27.23 -19.58 44.86
C ASN A 312 26.75 -18.12 44.99
N SER A 313 25.95 -17.83 46.02
CA SER A 313 25.09 -16.66 46.22
C SER A 313 25.71 -15.23 46.19
N THR A 314 26.92 -15.04 45.66
CA THR A 314 27.70 -13.79 45.76
C THR A 314 27.17 -12.65 44.87
N VAL A 315 26.62 -12.90 43.68
CA VAL A 315 26.13 -11.81 42.81
C VAL A 315 24.78 -11.23 43.25
N MET A 316 23.93 -12.00 43.92
CA MET A 316 22.77 -11.41 44.61
C MET A 316 23.21 -10.42 45.70
N THR A 317 24.45 -10.53 46.19
CA THR A 317 25.03 -9.55 47.13
C THR A 317 25.49 -8.28 46.41
N GLU A 318 26.11 -8.41 45.23
CA GLU A 318 26.53 -7.25 44.41
C GLU A 318 25.36 -6.55 43.71
N LEU A 319 24.28 -7.25 43.41
CA LEU A 319 23.02 -6.67 42.94
C LEU A 319 22.04 -6.43 44.10
N LYS A 320 22.48 -6.53 45.36
CA LYS A 320 21.58 -6.26 46.49
C LYS A 320 21.12 -4.80 46.50
N TRP A 321 22.00 -3.88 46.10
CA TRP A 321 21.63 -2.46 45.96
C TRP A 321 20.50 -2.27 44.94
N ILE A 322 20.43 -3.14 43.93
CA ILE A 322 19.33 -3.18 42.98
C ILE A 322 18.06 -3.43 43.77
N SER A 323 17.93 -4.50 44.56
CA SER A 323 16.71 -4.73 45.37
C SER A 323 16.31 -3.63 46.37
N GLU A 324 17.18 -2.65 46.64
CA GLU A 324 16.96 -1.56 47.61
C GLU A 324 16.37 -0.27 47.00
N LEU A 325 16.29 -0.12 45.67
CA LEU A 325 15.79 1.13 45.07
C LEU A 325 14.25 1.28 45.12
N ASP A 326 13.72 2.49 44.98
CA ASP A 326 12.26 2.66 44.90
C ASP A 326 11.68 2.16 43.57
N LEU A 327 12.51 2.05 42.53
CA LEU A 327 12.13 1.56 41.20
C LEU A 327 11.52 0.15 41.20
N TRP A 328 11.84 -0.68 42.20
CA TRP A 328 11.36 -2.07 42.32
C TRP A 328 9.96 -2.18 42.90
N ARG A 329 9.50 -1.10 43.55
CA ARG A 329 8.14 -0.99 44.09
C ARG A 329 7.11 -0.65 43.02
N LEU A 330 7.53 -0.57 41.75
CA LEU A 330 6.60 -0.38 40.65
C LEU A 330 5.84 -1.67 40.37
N ASP A 331 4.52 -1.64 40.61
CA ASP A 331 3.61 -2.78 40.37
C ASP A 331 3.71 -3.33 38.94
N ARG A 332 4.01 -2.45 37.97
CA ARG A 332 4.16 -2.80 36.55
C ARG A 332 5.53 -3.35 36.15
N LEU A 333 6.52 -3.35 37.04
CA LEU A 333 7.85 -3.86 36.72
C LEU A 333 7.84 -5.39 36.74
N LYS A 334 7.88 -6.01 35.56
CA LYS A 334 7.82 -7.48 35.44
C LYS A 334 9.18 -8.16 35.50
N CYS A 335 10.20 -7.55 34.92
CA CYS A 335 11.48 -8.22 34.73
C CYS A 335 12.61 -7.21 34.69
N ILE A 336 13.74 -7.58 35.28
CA ILE A 336 15.00 -6.87 35.07
C ILE A 336 16.03 -7.84 34.55
N THR A 337 16.59 -7.48 33.40
CA THR A 337 17.60 -8.26 32.71
C THR A 337 18.93 -7.58 32.94
N CYS A 338 19.77 -8.20 33.75
CA CYS A 338 21.14 -7.76 33.96
C CYS A 338 21.99 -8.35 32.83
N CYS A 339 22.51 -7.48 31.98
CA CYS A 339 23.49 -7.81 30.95
C CYS A 339 24.87 -7.54 31.54
N VAL A 340 25.55 -8.59 32.00
CA VAL A 340 26.85 -8.45 32.66
C VAL A 340 27.97 -8.72 31.67
N HIS A 341 28.87 -7.76 31.54
CA HIS A 341 30.11 -7.91 30.80
C HIS A 341 31.26 -8.30 31.73
N THR A 342 32.11 -9.24 31.32
CA THR A 342 33.37 -9.48 32.02
C THR A 342 34.26 -8.26 31.88
N ALA A 343 34.82 -7.76 32.99
CA ALA A 343 35.94 -6.83 32.92
C ALA A 343 37.07 -7.48 32.08
N GLU A 344 37.70 -6.72 31.17
CA GLU A 344 38.81 -7.21 30.36
C GLU A 344 39.88 -7.84 31.26
N VAL A 345 40.06 -9.17 31.15
CA VAL A 345 41.11 -9.89 31.87
C VAL A 345 42.40 -9.72 31.06
N TYR A 346 43.29 -8.86 31.52
CA TYR A 346 44.61 -8.69 30.93
C TYR A 346 45.49 -9.93 31.24
N GLU A 347 45.62 -10.82 30.25
CA GLU A 347 46.70 -11.77 29.87
C GLU A 347 47.59 -12.55 30.89
N GLU A 348 47.42 -12.49 32.22
CA GLU A 348 48.31 -13.24 33.16
C GLU A 348 47.58 -14.34 33.98
N PHE A 349 46.76 -15.19 33.35
CA PHE A 349 46.25 -16.40 34.02
C PHE A 349 47.11 -17.62 33.69
N ASP A 350 47.68 -18.23 34.75
CA ASP A 350 48.46 -19.46 34.69
C ASP A 350 47.54 -20.64 34.31
N ALA A 351 47.68 -21.13 33.07
CA ALA A 351 46.72 -22.03 32.42
C ALA A 351 46.62 -23.43 33.07
N GLU A 352 47.45 -23.77 34.04
CA GLU A 352 47.57 -25.14 34.57
C GLU A 352 46.60 -25.48 35.72
N ASN A 353 45.89 -24.51 36.34
CA ASN A 353 45.09 -24.77 37.55
C ASN A 353 43.60 -24.38 37.49
N VAL A 354 43.08 -23.93 36.34
CA VAL A 354 41.65 -23.63 36.21
C VAL A 354 40.94 -24.84 35.58
N GLU A 355 40.05 -25.49 36.33
CA GLU A 355 39.24 -26.65 35.87
C GLU A 355 38.38 -26.35 34.63
N PHE A 356 38.30 -25.08 34.21
CA PHE A 356 37.66 -24.63 32.99
C PHE A 356 38.58 -23.67 32.23
N PRO A 357 39.04 -23.99 31.02
CA PRO A 357 39.76 -23.05 30.16
C PRO A 357 38.76 -22.01 29.59
N LEU A 358 38.26 -21.13 30.45
CA LEU A 358 37.36 -20.01 30.13
C LEU A 358 38.14 -18.82 29.53
N ILE A 359 38.97 -19.10 28.53
CA ILE A 359 39.68 -18.08 27.74
C ILE A 359 38.71 -17.39 26.76
N SER A 360 37.50 -17.93 26.58
CA SER A 360 36.41 -17.26 25.88
C SER A 360 35.83 -16.12 26.72
N THR A 361 35.63 -14.93 26.13
CA THR A 361 34.93 -13.83 26.79
C THR A 361 33.49 -14.27 27.07
N VAL A 362 33.16 -14.49 28.34
CA VAL A 362 31.83 -14.95 28.77
C VAL A 362 30.99 -13.74 29.18
N PHE A 363 29.87 -13.50 28.51
CA PHE A 363 28.89 -12.50 28.94
C PHE A 363 27.63 -13.24 29.41
N PRO A 364 27.49 -13.55 30.70
CA PRO A 364 26.20 -14.02 31.18
C PRO A 364 25.22 -12.84 31.14
N SER A 365 24.04 -13.07 30.58
CA SER A 365 22.88 -12.27 30.92
C SER A 365 21.92 -13.13 31.71
N PHE A 366 21.38 -12.57 32.78
CA PHE A 366 20.38 -13.24 33.59
C PHE A 366 19.21 -12.31 33.81
N SER A 367 18.03 -12.89 33.72
CA SER A 367 16.79 -12.18 33.95
C SER A 367 16.26 -12.53 35.33
N VAL A 368 16.09 -11.51 36.15
CA VAL A 368 15.38 -11.59 37.43
C VAL A 368 13.94 -11.18 37.17
N ASN A 369 13.04 -12.16 37.18
CA ASN A 369 11.61 -11.90 37.10
C ASN A 369 11.12 -11.38 38.46
N PHE A 370 10.14 -10.48 38.43
CA PHE A 370 9.49 -9.96 39.62
C PHE A 370 8.03 -10.40 39.63
N ASN A 371 7.53 -10.76 40.80
CA ASN A 371 6.11 -10.99 41.03
C ASN A 371 5.70 -10.20 42.27
N GLU A 372 4.77 -9.27 42.12
CA GLU A 372 4.33 -8.38 43.21
C GLU A 372 5.51 -7.66 43.88
N SER A 373 6.44 -7.11 43.08
CA SER A 373 7.68 -6.47 43.54
C SER A 373 8.66 -7.36 44.32
N ILE A 374 8.43 -8.68 44.35
CA ILE A 374 9.35 -9.65 44.94
C ILE A 374 10.17 -10.30 43.82
N ALA A 375 11.50 -10.17 43.91
CA ALA A 375 12.42 -10.85 43.01
C ALA A 375 12.26 -12.37 43.12
N LYS A 376 11.97 -13.03 42.00
CA LYS A 376 12.01 -14.49 41.90
C LYS A 376 13.46 -14.97 41.78
N PRO A 377 13.73 -16.25 42.10
CA PRO A 377 14.97 -16.89 41.72
C PRO A 377 15.24 -16.71 40.23
N ILE A 378 16.51 -16.65 39.85
CA ILE A 378 16.92 -16.57 38.45
C ILE A 378 16.53 -17.89 37.78
N GLU A 379 15.53 -17.85 36.90
CA GLU A 379 15.04 -19.01 36.15
C GLU A 379 15.62 -19.05 34.72
N ASP A 380 16.02 -17.90 34.17
CA ASP A 380 16.44 -17.75 32.79
C ASP A 380 17.85 -17.14 32.71
N ILE A 381 18.84 -18.01 32.49
CA ILE A 381 20.25 -17.64 32.33
C ILE A 381 20.61 -17.83 30.86
N THR A 382 21.02 -16.74 30.20
CA THR A 382 21.61 -16.77 28.87
C THR A 382 23.12 -16.64 28.98
N LEU A 383 23.85 -17.65 28.53
CA LEU A 383 25.31 -17.61 28.48
C LEU A 383 25.80 -17.15 27.11
N CYS A 384 26.48 -16.01 27.02
CA CYS A 384 27.15 -15.60 25.78
C CYS A 384 28.62 -16.01 25.80
N LEU A 385 29.07 -16.79 24.82
CA LEU A 385 30.45 -17.21 24.62
C LEU A 385 31.01 -16.58 23.36
N LYS A 386 32.17 -15.93 23.46
CA LYS A 386 32.82 -15.27 22.33
C LYS A 386 34.19 -15.87 22.00
N ASN A 387 34.50 -15.95 20.72
CA ASN A 387 35.79 -16.36 20.11
C ASN A 387 36.17 -17.84 20.24
N ILE A 388 36.06 -18.43 21.44
CA ILE A 388 36.50 -19.81 21.72
C ILE A 388 35.31 -20.62 22.25
N LEU A 389 35.22 -21.89 21.83
CA LEU A 389 34.21 -22.83 22.33
C LEU A 389 34.88 -24.14 22.74
N ASP A 390 34.74 -24.49 24.02
CA ASP A 390 35.21 -25.76 24.56
C ASP A 390 34.07 -26.81 24.59
N LYS A 391 34.41 -28.10 24.51
CA LYS A 391 33.41 -29.20 24.56
C LYS A 391 32.70 -29.28 25.91
N SER A 392 33.33 -28.80 26.99
CA SER A 392 32.77 -28.70 28.34
C SER A 392 31.54 -27.80 28.44
N VAL A 393 31.20 -27.02 27.40
CA VAL A 393 29.93 -26.28 27.32
C VAL A 393 28.72 -27.21 27.48
N ASN A 394 28.83 -28.47 27.04
CA ASN A 394 27.79 -29.47 27.25
C ASN A 394 27.66 -29.93 28.71
N ASP A 395 28.73 -29.79 29.50
CA ASP A 395 28.79 -30.18 30.92
C ASP A 395 28.38 -29.04 31.86
N LEU A 396 28.01 -27.87 31.32
CA LEU A 396 27.54 -26.72 32.10
C LEU A 396 26.28 -27.07 32.93
N ILE A 397 26.06 -26.32 34.00
CA ILE A 397 24.98 -26.56 34.98
C ILE A 397 23.59 -26.45 34.37
N ASN A 398 22.69 -27.36 34.75
CA ASN A 398 21.31 -27.52 34.28
C ASN A 398 20.44 -26.25 34.31
N LYS A 399 20.81 -25.19 35.03
CA LYS A 399 20.04 -23.92 35.12
C LYS A 399 20.16 -23.00 33.89
N ILE A 400 21.15 -23.20 33.02
CA ILE A 400 21.29 -22.42 31.78
C ILE A 400 20.20 -22.82 30.77
N SER A 401 19.23 -21.93 30.56
CA SER A 401 18.11 -22.08 29.62
C SER A 401 18.50 -21.68 28.20
N SER A 402 19.46 -20.76 28.04
CA SER A 402 19.80 -20.16 26.75
C SER A 402 21.31 -20.02 26.58
N ILE A 403 21.79 -20.22 25.35
CA ILE A 403 23.20 -20.03 25.00
C ILE A 403 23.33 -19.19 23.74
N LYS A 404 24.30 -18.29 23.74
CA LYS A 404 24.65 -17.39 22.63
C LYS A 404 26.12 -17.56 22.29
N LEU A 405 26.44 -17.86 21.05
CA LEU A 405 27.79 -18.07 20.55
C LEU A 405 28.13 -16.94 19.58
N GLU A 406 29.27 -16.28 19.74
CA GLU A 406 29.70 -15.17 18.90
C GLU A 406 31.15 -15.34 18.41
N ASN A 407 31.40 -15.16 17.12
CA ASN A 407 32.76 -15.15 16.54
C ASN A 407 33.56 -16.45 16.80
N ILE A 408 32.89 -17.58 16.92
CA ILE A 408 33.53 -18.89 17.16
C ILE A 408 33.90 -19.56 15.83
N VAL A 409 35.08 -20.17 15.79
CA VAL A 409 35.51 -21.04 14.69
C VAL A 409 35.46 -22.50 15.16
N PHE A 410 34.58 -23.31 14.58
CA PHE A 410 34.46 -24.73 14.87
C PHE A 410 35.47 -25.51 14.02
N GLU A 411 36.60 -25.87 14.60
CA GLU A 411 37.67 -26.64 13.94
C GLU A 411 37.42 -28.16 13.90
N ASN A 412 36.42 -28.63 14.67
CA ASN A 412 36.03 -30.03 14.75
C ASN A 412 34.51 -30.13 14.79
N ASP A 413 33.98 -31.32 14.55
CA ASP A 413 32.57 -31.63 14.80
C ASP A 413 32.18 -31.24 16.24
N PHE A 414 31.12 -30.45 16.34
CA PHE A 414 30.56 -30.02 17.62
C PHE A 414 29.14 -30.55 17.75
N VAL A 415 28.87 -31.24 18.85
CA VAL A 415 27.57 -31.84 19.11
C VAL A 415 26.99 -31.17 20.34
N PHE A 416 25.86 -30.50 20.18
CA PHE A 416 25.04 -30.08 21.31
C PHE A 416 24.34 -31.32 21.87
N THR A 417 24.84 -31.85 22.98
CA THR A 417 24.24 -32.98 23.69
C THR A 417 23.22 -32.53 24.73
N ARG A 418 23.36 -31.30 25.21
CA ARG A 418 22.48 -30.70 26.21
C ARG A 418 21.20 -30.12 25.59
N GLU A 419 20.11 -30.23 26.33
CA GLU A 419 18.85 -29.53 26.06
C GLU A 419 18.96 -28.09 26.59
N PHE A 420 19.12 -27.13 25.67
CA PHE A 420 18.86 -25.72 25.94
C PHE A 420 17.43 -25.43 25.46
N GLU A 421 16.79 -24.40 26.00
CA GLU A 421 15.53 -23.92 25.42
C GLU A 421 15.80 -23.07 24.17
N ARG A 422 16.86 -22.25 24.24
CA ARG A 422 17.23 -21.29 23.20
C ARG A 422 18.72 -21.38 22.85
N VAL A 423 19.02 -21.41 21.56
CA VAL A 423 20.40 -21.39 21.06
C VAL A 423 20.53 -20.28 20.04
N HIS A 424 21.53 -19.43 20.21
CA HIS A 424 21.86 -18.37 19.27
C HIS A 424 23.33 -18.48 18.84
N ILE A 425 23.61 -18.38 17.54
CA ILE A 425 24.95 -18.48 16.96
C ILE A 425 25.12 -17.28 16.02
N TYR A 426 26.16 -16.48 16.20
CA TYR A 426 26.40 -15.24 15.47
C TYR A 426 27.84 -15.16 14.98
N GLN A 427 28.04 -14.78 13.72
CA GLN A 427 29.37 -14.49 13.17
C GLN A 427 30.36 -15.67 13.31
N CYS A 428 29.86 -16.90 13.31
CA CYS A 428 30.71 -18.09 13.50
C CYS A 428 31.12 -18.71 12.15
N GLU A 429 32.06 -19.65 12.19
CA GLU A 429 32.50 -20.39 11.01
C GLU A 429 32.73 -21.85 11.39
N VAL A 430 32.08 -22.78 10.69
CA VAL A 430 32.38 -24.21 10.79
C VAL A 430 33.37 -24.57 9.68
N LYS A 431 34.53 -25.13 10.05
CA LYS A 431 35.56 -25.51 9.08
C LYS A 431 35.04 -26.57 8.12
N LYS A 432 35.61 -26.58 6.92
CA LYS A 432 35.32 -27.58 5.90
C LYS A 432 35.49 -28.98 6.49
N GLU A 433 34.58 -29.90 6.14
CA GLU A 433 34.50 -31.28 6.68
C GLU A 433 34.00 -31.41 8.12
N CYS A 434 33.84 -30.31 8.85
CA CYS A 434 33.23 -30.30 10.19
C CYS A 434 31.74 -29.96 10.11
N LYS A 435 31.00 -30.38 11.12
CA LYS A 435 29.57 -30.03 11.27
C LYS A 435 29.18 -29.75 12.71
N VAL A 436 28.16 -28.92 12.88
CA VAL A 436 27.49 -28.69 14.15
C VAL A 436 26.21 -29.52 14.19
N VAL A 437 26.06 -30.38 15.21
CA VAL A 437 24.93 -31.31 15.34
C VAL A 437 24.09 -30.97 16.56
N PHE A 438 22.79 -30.80 16.34
CA PHE A 438 21.81 -30.61 17.39
C PHE A 438 21.09 -31.92 17.68
N LYS A 439 21.32 -32.54 18.86
CA LYS A 439 20.68 -33.83 19.20
C LYS A 439 19.23 -33.68 19.68
N ASN A 440 18.87 -32.49 20.17
CA ASN A 440 17.57 -32.22 20.76
C ASN A 440 16.82 -31.17 19.93
N ILE A 441 15.49 -31.12 20.06
CA ILE A 441 14.66 -30.09 19.45
C ILE A 441 14.59 -28.90 20.40
N TYR A 442 15.07 -27.74 19.96
CA TYR A 442 15.09 -26.51 20.75
C TYR A 442 13.79 -25.72 20.52
N LYS A 443 13.32 -24.96 21.52
CA LYS A 443 12.16 -24.06 21.34
C LYS A 443 12.52 -22.93 20.38
N GLN A 444 13.76 -22.44 20.44
CA GLN A 444 14.29 -21.42 19.55
C GLN A 444 15.72 -21.72 19.13
N LEU A 445 16.00 -21.64 17.83
CA LEU A 445 17.36 -21.67 17.28
C LEU A 445 17.54 -20.46 16.37
N THR A 446 18.61 -19.69 16.57
CA THR A 446 18.97 -18.57 15.69
C THR A 446 20.42 -18.71 15.28
N ILE A 447 20.68 -18.74 13.98
CA ILE A 447 22.04 -18.72 13.42
C ILE A 447 22.09 -17.49 12.54
N ARG A 448 23.09 -16.62 12.69
CA ARG A 448 23.24 -15.44 11.83
C ARG A 448 24.69 -15.21 11.48
N HIS A 449 24.89 -14.73 10.28
CA HIS A 449 26.21 -14.41 9.75
C HIS A 449 27.23 -15.54 9.90
N THR A 450 26.78 -16.78 9.74
CA THR A 450 27.56 -17.97 10.09
C THR A 450 27.62 -18.91 8.91
N SER A 451 28.80 -19.46 8.61
CA SER A 451 29.02 -20.39 7.48
C SER A 451 29.36 -21.80 7.94
N GLY A 452 29.11 -22.79 7.07
CA GLY A 452 29.45 -24.20 7.21
C GLY A 452 28.24 -25.12 7.46
N ILE A 453 28.49 -26.36 7.88
CA ILE A 453 27.47 -27.43 7.85
C ILE A 453 26.78 -27.60 9.21
N PHE A 454 25.45 -27.59 9.20
CA PHE A 454 24.60 -27.76 10.38
C PHE A 454 23.63 -28.92 10.19
N ASN A 455 23.57 -29.83 11.15
CA ASN A 455 22.58 -30.89 11.20
C ASN A 455 21.42 -30.46 12.11
N LEU A 456 20.29 -30.13 11.47
CA LEU A 456 19.04 -29.63 12.05
C LEU A 456 17.97 -30.72 12.17
N SER A 457 18.37 -32.00 12.21
CA SER A 457 17.44 -33.14 12.29
C SER A 457 16.38 -32.93 13.38
N GLY A 458 15.12 -33.00 12.99
CA GLY A 458 13.97 -32.81 13.89
C GLY A 458 13.48 -31.37 14.05
N MET A 459 14.12 -30.38 13.42
CA MET A 459 13.67 -28.99 13.41
C MET A 459 12.98 -28.68 12.09
N ALA A 460 11.66 -28.47 12.10
CA ALA A 460 10.85 -28.17 10.91
C ALA A 460 11.06 -29.14 9.72
N GLY A 461 11.48 -30.38 9.96
CA GLY A 461 11.75 -31.38 8.92
C GLY A 461 13.10 -31.25 8.20
N PHE A 462 13.94 -30.29 8.58
CA PHE A 462 15.29 -30.16 8.03
C PHE A 462 16.21 -31.30 8.51
N SER A 463 17.20 -31.63 7.68
CA SER A 463 18.28 -32.58 7.97
C SER A 463 19.62 -31.85 7.98
N THR A 464 20.47 -32.04 6.98
CA THR A 464 21.73 -31.32 6.82
C THR A 464 21.49 -30.06 5.99
N VAL A 465 21.89 -28.91 6.52
CA VAL A 465 21.84 -27.62 5.84
C VAL A 465 23.25 -27.04 5.82
N GLU A 466 23.72 -26.65 4.64
CA GLU A 466 25.02 -25.98 4.48
C GLU A 466 24.83 -24.48 4.29
N PHE A 467 25.47 -23.68 5.14
CA PHE A 467 25.52 -22.22 4.99
C PHE A 467 26.76 -21.84 4.18
N VAL A 468 26.56 -21.41 2.95
CA VAL A 468 27.64 -21.24 1.97
C VAL A 468 28.54 -20.04 2.32
N ASP A 469 27.99 -19.01 2.97
CA ASP A 469 28.73 -17.80 3.34
C ASP A 469 28.31 -17.21 4.70
N ARG A 470 28.95 -16.09 5.09
CA ARG A 470 28.66 -15.35 6.33
C ARG A 470 27.49 -14.37 6.20
N ALA A 471 26.74 -14.37 5.10
CA ALA A 471 25.45 -13.71 5.01
C ALA A 471 24.30 -14.63 5.42
N ALA A 472 24.56 -15.94 5.55
CA ALA A 472 23.57 -16.93 5.90
C ALA A 472 22.92 -16.74 7.27
N ASN A 473 21.61 -17.02 7.32
CA ASN A 473 20.78 -16.87 8.51
C ASN A 473 19.79 -18.02 8.65
N LEU A 474 19.56 -18.46 9.89
CA LEU A 474 18.48 -19.33 10.31
C LEU A 474 17.76 -18.69 11.50
N GLU A 475 16.44 -18.69 11.49
CA GLU A 475 15.60 -18.41 12.66
C GLU A 475 14.50 -19.46 12.73
N PHE A 476 14.59 -20.34 13.71
CA PHE A 476 13.61 -21.38 14.00
C PHE A 476 12.96 -21.13 15.36
N ARG A 477 11.64 -21.31 15.43
CA ARG A 477 10.85 -21.18 16.65
C ARG A 477 9.65 -22.13 16.65
N MET A 478 9.45 -22.82 17.76
CA MET A 478 8.33 -23.75 17.94
C MET A 478 7.90 -23.80 19.41
N ASN A 479 6.64 -24.16 19.66
CA ASN A 479 6.06 -24.35 21.01
C ASN A 479 6.03 -23.07 21.88
N ASP A 480 5.89 -21.90 21.25
CA ASP A 480 5.65 -20.63 21.94
C ASP A 480 4.14 -20.30 21.86
N PRO A 481 3.41 -20.19 22.99
CA PRO A 481 1.97 -19.91 22.98
C PRO A 481 1.64 -18.47 22.55
N GLU A 482 2.60 -17.54 22.63
CA GLU A 482 2.37 -16.13 22.30
C GLU A 482 2.73 -15.79 20.85
N LEU A 483 3.55 -16.62 20.19
CA LEU A 483 4.14 -16.31 18.89
C LEU A 483 3.94 -17.47 17.91
N PRO A 484 3.62 -17.18 16.64
CA PRO A 484 3.49 -18.22 15.63
C PRO A 484 4.81 -18.98 15.47
N SER A 485 4.71 -20.28 15.26
CA SER A 485 5.85 -21.10 14.92
C SER A 485 6.43 -20.65 13.57
N LYS A 486 7.75 -20.62 13.47
CA LYS A 486 8.43 -19.94 12.37
C LYS A 486 9.72 -20.65 12.00
N VAL A 487 9.98 -20.73 10.71
CA VAL A 487 11.30 -21.01 10.15
C VAL A 487 11.66 -19.95 9.11
N ARG A 488 12.86 -19.40 9.23
CA ARG A 488 13.47 -18.51 8.23
C ARG A 488 14.86 -19.02 7.92
N LEU A 489 15.15 -19.27 6.65
CA LEU A 489 16.42 -19.78 6.18
C LEU A 489 16.92 -18.91 5.02
N GLU A 490 18.19 -18.48 5.07
CA GLU A 490 18.77 -17.58 4.08
C GLU A 490 20.20 -18.00 3.70
N ASN A 491 20.57 -17.85 2.42
CA ASN A 491 21.90 -18.16 1.85
C ASN A 491 22.38 -19.57 2.22
N ALA A 492 21.57 -20.59 1.89
CA ALA A 492 21.77 -21.96 2.33
C ALA A 492 21.64 -22.97 1.20
N GLN A 493 22.26 -24.13 1.36
CA GLN A 493 22.17 -25.27 0.46
C GLN A 493 21.51 -26.45 1.18
N ILE A 494 20.61 -27.12 0.47
CA ILE A 494 19.85 -28.28 0.95
C ILE A 494 20.00 -29.41 -0.06
N GLU A 495 20.68 -30.46 0.37
CA GLU A 495 20.90 -31.65 -0.47
C GLU A 495 19.77 -32.68 -0.33
N ASP A 496 19.11 -32.79 0.82
CA ASP A 496 18.15 -33.86 1.08
C ASP A 496 16.72 -33.55 0.59
N ASN A 497 15.88 -34.59 0.52
CA ASN A 497 14.44 -34.40 0.39
C ASN A 497 13.86 -33.97 1.74
N ILE A 498 13.24 -32.79 1.78
CA ILE A 498 12.69 -32.21 3.01
C ILE A 498 11.18 -32.20 2.93
N VAL A 499 10.53 -32.47 4.07
CA VAL A 499 9.10 -32.21 4.26
C VAL A 499 8.98 -31.25 5.43
N ILE A 500 8.64 -30.00 5.17
CA ILE A 500 8.49 -29.01 6.23
C ILE A 500 7.28 -29.40 7.09
N ASP A 501 7.49 -29.42 8.42
CA ASP A 501 6.45 -29.81 9.36
C ASP A 501 5.21 -28.90 9.21
N SER A 502 4.05 -29.54 9.07
CA SER A 502 2.75 -28.88 8.99
C SER A 502 2.40 -28.03 10.22
N SER A 503 3.11 -28.21 11.34
CA SER A 503 2.98 -27.41 12.54
C SER A 503 3.61 -26.02 12.43
N ILE A 504 4.37 -25.71 11.38
CA ILE A 504 5.05 -24.41 11.19
C ILE A 504 4.09 -23.41 10.55
N ASP A 505 3.85 -22.28 11.21
CA ASP A 505 2.93 -21.24 10.78
C ASP A 505 3.59 -20.26 9.78
N GLN A 506 4.91 -20.06 9.85
CA GLN A 506 5.60 -19.12 8.97
C GLN A 506 6.87 -19.72 8.38
N ILE A 507 6.97 -19.71 7.05
CA ILE A 507 8.08 -20.29 6.31
C ILE A 507 8.69 -19.21 5.43
N PHE A 508 9.97 -18.90 5.67
CA PHE A 508 10.74 -17.95 4.89
C PHE A 508 11.99 -18.65 4.34
N LEU A 509 12.16 -18.70 3.03
CA LEU A 509 13.38 -19.21 2.38
C LEU A 509 13.93 -18.10 1.47
N SER A 510 15.20 -17.74 1.57
CA SER A 510 15.80 -16.67 0.75
C SER A 510 17.18 -17.05 0.23
N ASP A 511 17.41 -17.01 -1.08
CA ASP A 511 18.70 -17.43 -1.69
C ASP A 511 19.09 -18.85 -1.21
N VAL A 512 18.13 -19.78 -1.27
CA VAL A 512 18.32 -21.18 -0.89
C VAL A 512 18.45 -22.03 -2.15
N GLU A 513 19.47 -22.87 -2.23
CA GLU A 513 19.65 -23.82 -3.33
C GLU A 513 19.21 -25.22 -2.87
N ILE A 514 18.20 -25.76 -3.55
CA ILE A 514 17.58 -27.04 -3.25
C ILE A 514 17.99 -28.03 -4.35
N PHE A 515 18.87 -28.97 -4.03
CA PHE A 515 19.32 -29.97 -5.01
C PHE A 515 18.27 -31.06 -5.26
N ASN A 516 17.48 -31.38 -4.23
CA ASN A 516 16.39 -32.35 -4.30
C ASN A 516 15.03 -31.65 -4.27
N THR A 517 14.06 -32.12 -3.47
CA THR A 517 12.73 -31.52 -3.36
C THR A 517 12.43 -31.10 -1.93
N ILE A 518 11.94 -29.87 -1.74
CA ILE A 518 11.27 -29.45 -0.51
C ILE A 518 9.78 -29.58 -0.69
N THR A 519 9.13 -30.35 0.18
CA THR A 519 7.67 -30.44 0.25
C THR A 519 7.14 -29.57 1.39
N ILE A 520 6.19 -28.70 1.10
CA ILE A 520 5.51 -27.84 2.08
C ILE A 520 4.03 -28.20 2.08
N ASN A 521 3.53 -28.64 3.23
CA ASN A 521 2.10 -28.92 3.41
C ASN A 521 1.38 -27.66 3.91
N PHE A 522 0.72 -26.97 2.98
CA PHE A 522 -0.02 -25.75 3.24
C PHE A 522 -1.45 -26.08 3.70
N ASN A 523 -1.67 -25.98 5.02
CA ASN A 523 -2.99 -26.16 5.64
C ASN A 523 -3.59 -24.78 5.96
N ASN A 524 -4.92 -24.63 5.85
CA ASN A 524 -5.67 -23.35 5.89
C ASN A 524 -5.55 -22.53 7.20
N LYS A 525 -4.62 -22.85 8.09
CA LYS A 525 -4.44 -22.20 9.39
C LYS A 525 -3.33 -21.14 9.31
N GLN A 526 -3.64 -19.99 8.73
CA GLN A 526 -2.85 -18.75 8.87
C GLN A 526 -1.36 -18.88 8.49
N GLN A 527 -1.02 -19.83 7.63
CA GLN A 527 0.35 -20.05 7.23
C GLN A 527 0.84 -18.94 6.28
N THR A 528 1.98 -18.32 6.59
CA THR A 528 2.65 -17.37 5.70
C THR A 528 3.84 -18.06 5.04
N ILE A 529 3.89 -18.09 3.71
CA ILE A 529 5.01 -18.68 2.95
C ILE A 529 5.66 -17.57 2.13
N ASN A 530 6.97 -17.42 2.25
CA ASN A 530 7.75 -16.46 1.48
C ASN A 530 9.08 -17.08 1.06
N ILE A 531 9.17 -17.49 -0.20
CA ILE A 531 10.35 -18.11 -0.81
C ILE A 531 10.87 -17.15 -1.87
N CYS A 532 12.03 -16.56 -1.65
CA CYS A 532 12.65 -15.60 -2.56
C CYS A 532 14.02 -16.09 -3.00
N GLU A 533 14.42 -15.75 -4.22
CA GLU A 533 15.74 -16.03 -4.78
C GLU A 533 16.20 -17.49 -4.69
N THR A 534 15.25 -18.42 -4.54
CA THR A 534 15.53 -19.84 -4.28
C THR A 534 15.61 -20.60 -5.60
N LEU A 535 16.48 -21.61 -5.67
CA LEU A 535 16.66 -22.50 -6.83
C LEU A 535 16.27 -23.93 -6.46
N GLY A 536 15.78 -24.69 -7.44
CA GLY A 536 15.46 -26.10 -7.27
C GLY A 536 13.96 -26.44 -7.29
N CYS A 537 13.60 -27.60 -6.72
CA CYS A 537 12.23 -28.12 -6.79
C CYS A 537 11.47 -27.91 -5.47
N ILE A 538 10.29 -27.30 -5.58
CA ILE A 538 9.40 -27.04 -4.45
C ILE A 538 8.06 -27.71 -4.74
N ASN A 539 7.68 -28.64 -3.89
CA ASN A 539 6.39 -29.32 -3.95
C ASN A 539 5.46 -28.75 -2.89
N LEU A 540 4.43 -28.07 -3.30
CA LEU A 540 3.42 -27.54 -2.41
C LEU A 540 2.25 -28.51 -2.41
N THR A 541 1.80 -28.89 -1.23
CA THR A 541 0.68 -29.83 -1.02
C THR A 541 -0.35 -29.22 -0.07
N GLY A 542 -1.56 -29.76 -0.04
CA GLY A 542 -2.63 -29.30 0.86
C GLY A 542 -3.65 -28.45 0.09
N LEU A 543 -3.86 -27.19 0.50
CA LEU A 543 -4.73 -26.25 -0.24
C LEU A 543 -4.18 -25.87 -1.62
N PHE A 544 -2.89 -26.09 -1.79
CA PHE A 544 -2.14 -25.74 -2.98
C PHE A 544 -1.38 -27.00 -3.36
N ASN A 545 -1.83 -27.72 -4.39
CA ASN A 545 -1.17 -28.94 -4.86
C ASN A 545 -0.42 -28.59 -6.15
N ILE A 546 0.76 -27.97 -6.04
CA ILE A 546 1.53 -27.54 -7.21
C ILE A 546 2.99 -27.93 -7.02
N LYS A 547 3.59 -28.49 -8.07
CA LYS A 547 5.02 -28.71 -8.13
C LYS A 547 5.69 -27.65 -9.00
N LEU A 548 6.60 -26.93 -8.38
CA LEU A 548 7.36 -25.83 -8.98
C LEU A 548 8.80 -26.28 -9.23
N PHE A 549 9.36 -25.85 -10.36
CA PHE A 549 10.77 -25.97 -10.66
C PHE A 549 11.35 -24.60 -10.98
N ALA A 550 12.39 -24.21 -10.26
CA ALA A 550 13.05 -22.93 -10.37
C ALA A 550 14.47 -23.13 -10.93
N ALA A 551 14.62 -23.00 -12.25
CA ALA A 551 15.94 -22.93 -12.91
C ALA A 551 16.65 -21.58 -12.65
N HIS A 552 15.86 -20.57 -12.31
CA HIS A 552 16.27 -19.21 -11.96
C HIS A 552 15.66 -18.83 -10.61
N ARG A 553 16.14 -17.72 -10.04
CA ARG A 553 15.75 -17.21 -8.72
C ARG A 553 14.23 -16.96 -8.63
N ILE A 554 13.49 -17.88 -7.99
CA ILE A 554 12.03 -17.79 -7.82
C ILE A 554 11.62 -16.75 -6.78
N CYS A 555 10.42 -16.18 -6.92
CA CYS A 555 9.72 -15.54 -5.81
C CYS A 555 8.31 -16.12 -5.67
N LEU A 556 8.05 -16.81 -4.56
CA LEU A 556 6.74 -17.31 -4.15
C LEU A 556 6.36 -16.64 -2.83
N LEU A 557 5.23 -15.95 -2.81
CA LEU A 557 4.70 -15.31 -1.62
C LEU A 557 3.21 -15.66 -1.48
N ILE A 558 2.87 -16.27 -0.33
CA ILE A 558 1.51 -16.57 0.09
C ILE A 558 1.29 -15.87 1.44
N VAL A 559 0.39 -14.88 1.46
CA VAL A 559 0.06 -14.12 2.67
C VAL A 559 -1.43 -14.25 2.97
N PRO A 560 -1.80 -14.69 4.19
CA PRO A 560 -3.16 -14.59 4.67
C PRO A 560 -3.48 -13.12 4.98
N CYS A 561 -4.49 -12.54 4.36
CA CYS A 561 -4.95 -11.20 4.70
C CYS A 561 -5.84 -11.25 5.96
N LYS A 562 -5.81 -10.17 6.74
CA LYS A 562 -6.53 -10.03 8.02
C LYS A 562 -8.05 -10.25 7.93
N HIS A 563 -8.62 -10.18 6.73
CA HIS A 563 -10.07 -10.32 6.48
C HIS A 563 -10.45 -11.64 5.78
N GLY A 564 -9.56 -12.64 5.74
CA GLY A 564 -9.81 -13.94 5.12
C GLY A 564 -9.54 -14.02 3.61
N ASP A 565 -9.21 -12.89 2.99
CA ASP A 565 -8.68 -12.83 1.63
C ASP A 565 -7.24 -13.41 1.62
N CYS A 566 -6.81 -14.13 0.57
CA CYS A 566 -5.45 -14.69 0.47
C CYS A 566 -4.82 -14.28 -0.87
N THR A 567 -3.60 -13.73 -0.81
CA THR A 567 -2.85 -13.37 -2.01
C THR A 567 -1.79 -14.40 -2.33
N LEU A 568 -1.78 -14.86 -3.59
CA LEU A 568 -0.73 -15.68 -4.18
C LEU A 568 0.09 -14.83 -5.16
N LEU A 569 1.39 -14.77 -4.95
CA LEU A 569 2.36 -14.21 -5.88
C LEU A 569 3.38 -15.29 -6.25
N LEU A 570 3.56 -15.51 -7.56
CA LEU A 570 4.53 -16.46 -8.10
C LEU A 570 5.33 -15.79 -9.23
N THR A 571 6.65 -15.85 -9.18
CA THR A 571 7.52 -15.24 -10.19
C THR A 571 8.67 -16.15 -10.63
N THR A 572 8.98 -16.15 -11.93
CA THR A 572 10.20 -16.76 -12.51
C THR A 572 10.32 -18.24 -12.16
N CYS A 573 9.36 -19.04 -12.62
CA CYS A 573 9.37 -20.49 -12.37
C CYS A 573 8.56 -21.29 -13.40
N ASN A 574 8.83 -22.60 -13.42
CA ASN A 574 8.08 -23.55 -14.23
C ASN A 574 7.10 -24.33 -13.35
N ILE A 575 5.84 -24.41 -13.76
CA ILE A 575 4.83 -25.30 -13.16
C ILE A 575 4.86 -26.62 -13.93
N ILE A 576 5.35 -27.66 -13.27
CA ILE A 576 5.59 -28.98 -13.88
C ILE A 576 4.51 -30.01 -13.57
N GLU A 577 3.76 -29.80 -12.48
CA GLU A 577 2.60 -30.63 -12.13
C GLU A 577 1.57 -29.76 -11.42
N LEU A 578 0.31 -29.85 -11.87
CA LEU A 578 -0.76 -29.06 -11.29
C LEU A 578 -1.88 -29.91 -10.71
N GLY A 579 -2.19 -29.64 -9.46
CA GLY A 579 -3.45 -29.91 -8.79
C GLY A 579 -4.27 -28.62 -8.59
N VAL A 580 -5.57 -28.78 -8.40
CA VAL A 580 -6.55 -27.69 -8.32
C VAL A 580 -6.23 -26.73 -7.17
N LEU A 581 -6.33 -25.42 -7.42
CA LEU A 581 -6.30 -24.40 -6.38
C LEU A 581 -7.57 -24.47 -5.54
N GLU A 582 -7.43 -24.62 -4.22
CA GLU A 582 -8.57 -24.50 -3.31
C GLU A 582 -9.18 -23.10 -3.33
N ASP A 583 -10.44 -23.00 -2.91
CA ASP A 583 -11.25 -21.80 -3.04
C ASP A 583 -10.96 -20.75 -1.95
N VAL A 584 -9.70 -20.33 -1.83
CA VAL A 584 -9.21 -19.44 -0.76
C VAL A 584 -8.54 -18.15 -1.28
N PHE A 585 -8.02 -18.14 -2.50
CA PHE A 585 -7.28 -16.99 -3.03
C PHE A 585 -8.21 -15.95 -3.66
N ASP A 586 -8.12 -14.70 -3.24
CA ASP A 586 -8.88 -13.58 -3.81
C ASP A 586 -8.06 -12.77 -4.82
N GLN A 587 -6.73 -12.83 -4.70
CA GLN A 587 -5.77 -12.20 -5.60
C GLN A 587 -4.67 -13.18 -6.00
N ILE A 588 -4.45 -13.32 -7.32
CA ILE A 588 -3.38 -14.13 -7.89
C ILE A 588 -2.54 -13.25 -8.81
N ARG A 589 -1.21 -13.27 -8.62
CA ARG A 589 -0.24 -12.58 -9.45
C ARG A 589 0.85 -13.54 -9.90
N LEU A 590 0.97 -13.70 -11.21
CA LEU A 590 1.94 -14.56 -11.87
C LEU A 590 2.83 -13.69 -12.74
N LYS A 591 4.15 -13.86 -12.66
CA LYS A 591 5.12 -13.15 -13.49
C LYS A 591 6.18 -14.10 -14.02
N ASP A 592 6.41 -14.14 -15.33
CA ASP A 592 7.47 -14.98 -15.92
C ASP A 592 7.31 -16.45 -15.46
N VAL A 593 6.07 -16.95 -15.56
CA VAL A 593 5.70 -18.31 -15.16
C VAL A 593 5.39 -19.10 -16.42
N GLU A 594 6.10 -20.22 -16.60
CA GLU A 594 5.87 -21.15 -17.70
C GLU A 594 5.16 -22.41 -17.20
N ILE A 595 4.08 -22.81 -17.87
CA ILE A 595 3.35 -24.03 -17.54
C ILE A 595 3.79 -25.13 -18.52
N GLU A 596 4.27 -26.24 -17.99
CA GLU A 596 4.75 -27.37 -18.80
C GLU A 596 3.64 -27.95 -19.68
N GLU A 597 4.02 -28.53 -20.82
CA GLU A 597 3.09 -29.13 -21.76
C GLU A 597 2.24 -30.22 -21.09
N GLY A 598 0.92 -30.17 -21.33
CA GLY A 598 -0.04 -31.08 -20.69
C GLY A 598 -0.54 -30.61 -19.32
N CYS A 599 0.08 -29.59 -18.72
CA CYS A 599 -0.42 -28.93 -17.52
C CYS A 599 -1.32 -27.73 -17.84
N CYS A 600 -2.12 -27.31 -16.86
CA CYS A 600 -2.97 -26.12 -16.97
C CYS A 600 -3.14 -25.49 -15.60
N PHE A 601 -2.94 -24.18 -15.45
CA PHE A 601 -3.16 -23.46 -14.20
C PHE A 601 -4.62 -23.05 -14.05
N THR A 602 -5.34 -23.68 -13.11
CA THR A 602 -6.76 -23.41 -12.87
C THR A 602 -6.95 -22.41 -11.73
N VAL A 603 -7.54 -21.26 -12.03
CA VAL A 603 -7.84 -20.21 -11.06
C VAL A 603 -9.06 -20.59 -10.20
N ASN A 604 -8.96 -20.43 -8.89
CA ASN A 604 -10.02 -20.77 -7.94
C ASN A 604 -11.22 -19.79 -8.02
N ALA A 605 -12.40 -20.23 -7.58
CA ALA A 605 -13.65 -19.49 -7.81
C ALA A 605 -13.77 -18.13 -7.07
N SER A 606 -13.04 -17.95 -5.97
CA SER A 606 -13.01 -16.75 -5.13
C SER A 606 -12.08 -15.66 -5.65
N CYS A 607 -11.26 -15.95 -6.66
CA CYS A 607 -10.33 -14.99 -7.22
C CYS A 607 -11.07 -13.79 -7.84
N LYS A 608 -10.82 -12.59 -7.29
CA LYS A 608 -11.36 -11.30 -7.72
C LYS A 608 -10.35 -10.52 -8.56
N LYS A 609 -9.05 -10.70 -8.37
CA LYS A 609 -7.98 -9.98 -9.09
C LYS A 609 -6.94 -10.95 -9.63
N LEU A 610 -6.64 -10.83 -10.92
CA LEU A 610 -5.68 -11.69 -11.58
C LEU A 610 -4.66 -10.85 -12.36
N GLU A 611 -3.39 -11.15 -12.20
CA GLU A 611 -2.29 -10.57 -12.98
C GLU A 611 -1.46 -11.70 -13.60
N ILE A 612 -1.32 -11.71 -14.93
CA ILE A 612 -0.51 -12.67 -15.70
C ILE A 612 0.50 -11.87 -16.50
N LEU A 613 1.75 -11.83 -16.06
CA LEU A 613 2.77 -10.94 -16.63
C LEU A 613 3.86 -11.78 -17.27
N GLU A 614 4.10 -11.64 -18.57
CA GLU A 614 5.18 -12.33 -19.29
C GLU A 614 5.13 -13.87 -19.10
N CYS A 615 3.94 -14.46 -18.92
CA CYS A 615 3.77 -15.89 -18.68
C CYS A 615 3.40 -16.66 -19.97
N GLY A 616 3.74 -17.94 -20.01
CA GLY A 616 3.36 -18.88 -21.07
C GLY A 616 2.63 -20.13 -20.54
N GLY A 617 1.88 -20.77 -21.43
CA GLY A 617 1.09 -21.97 -21.16
C GLY A 617 -0.42 -21.73 -21.03
N ILE A 618 -1.13 -22.68 -20.42
CA ILE A 618 -2.61 -22.73 -20.40
C ILE A 618 -3.16 -22.31 -19.03
N PHE A 619 -3.97 -21.25 -18.99
CA PHE A 619 -4.63 -20.75 -17.78
C PHE A 619 -6.15 -20.93 -17.87
N ASP A 620 -6.72 -21.75 -16.99
CA ASP A 620 -8.16 -21.95 -16.88
C ASP A 620 -8.78 -20.95 -15.90
N LEU A 621 -9.57 -20.05 -16.46
CA LEU A 621 -10.23 -18.95 -15.75
C LEU A 621 -11.75 -19.19 -15.63
N SER A 622 -12.21 -20.42 -15.81
CA SER A 622 -13.63 -20.80 -15.75
C SER A 622 -14.20 -20.88 -14.33
N GLY A 623 -13.35 -20.99 -13.31
CA GLY A 623 -13.74 -21.06 -11.90
C GLY A 623 -14.42 -19.78 -11.40
N PRO A 624 -13.79 -18.59 -11.52
CA PRO A 624 -14.34 -17.33 -11.02
C PRO A 624 -15.67 -16.90 -11.63
N LYS A 625 -16.62 -16.50 -10.79
CA LYS A 625 -17.92 -15.97 -11.25
C LYS A 625 -17.76 -14.66 -12.04
N ARG A 626 -16.90 -13.77 -11.56
CA ARG A 626 -16.55 -12.48 -12.16
C ARG A 626 -15.30 -11.90 -11.50
N PHE A 627 -14.32 -11.51 -12.30
CA PHE A 627 -13.17 -10.74 -11.86
C PHE A 627 -13.51 -9.25 -11.72
N THR A 628 -12.93 -8.60 -10.72
CA THR A 628 -12.89 -7.15 -10.59
C THR A 628 -11.84 -6.53 -11.50
N ARG A 629 -10.71 -7.21 -11.69
CA ARG A 629 -9.60 -6.80 -12.55
C ARG A 629 -8.84 -8.02 -13.06
N ILE A 630 -8.52 -8.00 -14.35
CA ILE A 630 -7.55 -8.89 -14.98
C ILE A 630 -6.49 -8.00 -15.63
N GLU A 631 -5.23 -8.33 -15.43
CA GLU A 631 -4.08 -7.64 -16.00
C GLU A 631 -3.20 -8.66 -16.70
N ILE A 632 -2.87 -8.40 -17.97
CA ILE A 632 -2.09 -9.33 -18.80
C ILE A 632 -1.00 -8.55 -19.53
N ASP A 633 0.25 -8.95 -19.30
CA ASP A 633 1.41 -8.51 -20.08
C ASP A 633 1.87 -9.71 -20.92
N PHE A 634 1.82 -9.57 -22.24
CA PHE A 634 2.23 -10.67 -23.11
C PHE A 634 3.74 -10.73 -23.20
N SER A 635 4.31 -11.93 -23.10
CA SER A 635 5.75 -12.14 -23.28
C SER A 635 6.19 -11.66 -24.68
N SER A 636 7.35 -11.01 -24.73
CA SER A 636 8.03 -10.68 -25.99
C SER A 636 8.64 -11.91 -26.64
N ASP A 637 8.79 -13.01 -25.90
CA ASP A 637 9.24 -14.29 -26.41
C ASP A 637 8.16 -14.92 -27.31
N LEU A 638 8.55 -15.21 -28.55
CA LEU A 638 7.66 -15.82 -29.54
C LEU A 638 7.32 -17.27 -29.18
N GLU A 639 8.18 -17.95 -28.41
CA GLU A 639 7.97 -19.35 -28.01
C GLU A 639 6.88 -19.48 -26.93
N ASN A 640 6.71 -18.46 -26.08
CA ASN A 640 5.80 -18.52 -24.93
C ASN A 640 4.35 -18.23 -25.36
N THR A 641 3.58 -19.26 -25.71
CA THR A 641 2.17 -19.10 -26.06
C THR A 641 1.28 -19.01 -24.83
N LEU A 642 0.61 -17.87 -24.63
CA LEU A 642 -0.41 -17.69 -23.60
C LEU A 642 -1.78 -18.15 -24.11
N THR A 643 -2.38 -19.15 -23.47
CA THR A 643 -3.75 -19.62 -23.77
C THR A 643 -4.63 -19.45 -22.54
N LEU A 644 -5.77 -18.75 -22.71
CA LEU A 644 -6.80 -18.68 -21.68
C LEU A 644 -7.92 -19.69 -21.96
N ARG A 645 -8.59 -20.18 -20.93
CA ARG A 645 -9.85 -20.93 -21.04
C ARG A 645 -10.95 -20.26 -20.23
N GLY A 646 -12.10 -20.06 -20.85
CA GLY A 646 -13.28 -19.39 -20.34
C GLY A 646 -14.51 -20.29 -20.26
N PRO A 647 -15.66 -19.74 -19.82
CA PRO A 647 -16.09 -18.35 -20.06
C PRO A 647 -15.68 -17.33 -18.99
N ILE A 648 -15.02 -16.24 -19.41
CA ILE A 648 -14.46 -15.20 -18.53
C ILE A 648 -15.39 -13.99 -18.43
N LYS A 649 -15.56 -13.44 -17.22
CA LYS A 649 -16.22 -12.13 -17.01
C LYS A 649 -15.33 -11.24 -16.16
N THR A 650 -15.09 -10.01 -16.60
CA THR A 650 -14.30 -9.04 -15.83
C THR A 650 -14.89 -7.63 -15.88
N LYS A 651 -14.75 -6.87 -14.77
CA LYS A 651 -15.04 -5.43 -14.75
C LYS A 651 -13.95 -4.65 -15.50
N THR A 652 -12.68 -4.96 -15.26
CA THR A 652 -11.54 -4.26 -15.89
C THR A 652 -10.57 -5.27 -16.49
N LEU A 653 -10.19 -5.08 -17.74
CA LEU A 653 -9.12 -5.82 -18.42
C LEU A 653 -8.01 -4.83 -18.81
N VAL A 654 -6.78 -5.12 -18.41
CA VAL A 654 -5.60 -4.32 -18.77
C VAL A 654 -4.65 -5.19 -19.56
N LEU A 655 -4.25 -4.73 -20.75
CA LEU A 655 -3.41 -5.47 -21.68
C LEU A 655 -2.14 -4.65 -21.98
N TYR A 656 -0.98 -5.28 -21.84
CA TYR A 656 0.32 -4.73 -22.21
C TYR A 656 0.94 -5.54 -23.35
N ASN A 657 1.62 -4.87 -24.28
CA ASN A 657 2.46 -5.52 -25.29
C ASN A 657 1.76 -6.64 -26.11
N MET A 658 0.50 -6.41 -26.51
CA MET A 658 -0.33 -7.43 -27.18
C MET A 658 0.36 -8.13 -28.35
N LYS A 659 0.27 -9.47 -28.42
CA LYS A 659 0.78 -10.24 -29.56
C LYS A 659 0.13 -9.83 -30.88
N ASN A 660 0.87 -9.99 -31.97
CA ASN A 660 0.48 -9.57 -33.32
C ASN A 660 -0.36 -10.60 -34.12
N SER A 661 -0.62 -11.77 -33.54
CA SER A 661 -1.36 -12.83 -34.24
C SER A 661 -2.87 -12.60 -34.14
N ALA A 662 -3.51 -12.19 -35.24
CA ALA A 662 -4.97 -11.99 -35.30
C ALA A 662 -5.75 -13.25 -34.87
N ARG A 663 -5.23 -14.44 -35.15
CA ARG A 663 -5.82 -15.72 -34.72
C ARG A 663 -5.72 -15.90 -33.21
N GLU A 664 -4.56 -15.67 -32.61
CA GLU A 664 -4.37 -15.77 -31.16
C GLU A 664 -5.21 -14.75 -30.41
N ILE A 665 -5.28 -13.51 -30.90
CA ILE A 665 -6.13 -12.47 -30.32
C ILE A 665 -7.61 -12.84 -30.42
N THR A 666 -8.03 -13.37 -31.57
CA THR A 666 -9.41 -13.85 -31.74
C THR A 666 -9.71 -14.93 -30.71
N ASN A 667 -8.84 -15.92 -30.57
CA ASN A 667 -8.99 -16.98 -29.58
C ASN A 667 -9.03 -16.41 -28.16
N PHE A 668 -8.12 -15.51 -27.82
CA PHE A 668 -8.06 -14.83 -26.53
C PHE A 668 -9.38 -14.12 -26.19
N PHE A 669 -9.91 -13.26 -27.08
CA PHE A 669 -11.14 -12.51 -26.81
C PHE A 669 -12.40 -13.38 -26.86
N ASN A 670 -12.39 -14.50 -27.58
CA ASN A 670 -13.51 -15.44 -27.63
C ASN A 670 -13.78 -16.12 -26.27
N GLU A 671 -12.76 -16.21 -25.41
CA GLU A 671 -12.93 -16.73 -24.05
C GLU A 671 -13.68 -15.77 -23.13
N PHE A 672 -13.78 -14.48 -23.49
CA PHE A 672 -14.49 -13.48 -22.70
C PHE A 672 -15.97 -13.41 -23.05
N LYS A 673 -16.82 -13.56 -22.03
CA LYS A 673 -18.26 -13.35 -22.10
C LYS A 673 -18.66 -11.89 -21.82
N GLU A 674 -17.84 -11.18 -21.04
CA GLU A 674 -18.12 -9.80 -20.64
C GLU A 674 -16.86 -9.05 -20.19
N ILE A 675 -16.65 -7.85 -20.77
CA ILE A 675 -15.64 -6.88 -20.37
C ILE A 675 -16.35 -5.51 -20.28
N LYS A 676 -16.25 -4.82 -19.13
CA LYS A 676 -16.84 -3.47 -18.97
C LYS A 676 -15.84 -2.35 -19.23
N HIS A 677 -14.60 -2.51 -18.81
CA HIS A 677 -13.53 -1.54 -18.98
C HIS A 677 -12.31 -2.25 -19.57
N ILE A 678 -11.76 -1.72 -20.66
CA ILE A 678 -10.51 -2.20 -21.24
C ILE A 678 -9.47 -1.09 -21.33
N MET A 679 -8.23 -1.41 -20.99
CA MET A 679 -7.08 -0.52 -21.05
C MET A 679 -5.97 -1.18 -21.86
N PHE A 680 -5.51 -0.52 -22.91
CA PHE A 680 -4.33 -0.92 -23.67
C PHE A 680 -3.14 -0.06 -23.24
N LYS A 681 -2.03 -0.71 -22.92
CA LYS A 681 -0.82 -0.07 -22.40
C LYS A 681 0.43 -0.61 -23.08
N GLN A 682 1.52 0.15 -23.01
CA GLN A 682 2.84 -0.24 -23.50
C GLN A 682 3.90 0.16 -22.48
N THR A 683 4.80 -0.76 -22.12
CA THR A 683 5.78 -0.57 -21.03
C THR A 683 7.12 0.03 -21.49
N LEU A 684 7.52 -0.10 -22.76
CA LEU A 684 8.94 -0.01 -23.14
C LEU A 684 9.37 1.07 -24.15
N SER A 685 8.48 1.94 -24.65
CA SER A 685 8.90 2.90 -25.69
C SER A 685 8.81 4.37 -25.28
N LYS A 686 9.94 5.08 -25.38
CA LYS A 686 9.96 6.56 -25.49
C LYS A 686 9.28 7.05 -26.78
N TYR A 687 9.16 6.18 -27.77
CA TYR A 687 8.52 6.46 -29.05
C TYR A 687 7.03 6.13 -28.98
N LYS A 688 6.21 7.04 -29.50
CA LYS A 688 4.77 6.86 -29.65
C LYS A 688 4.53 5.95 -30.86
N PHE A 689 3.80 4.86 -30.67
CA PHE A 689 3.45 3.95 -31.77
C PHE A 689 1.94 3.90 -31.95
N VAL A 690 1.52 3.68 -33.20
CA VAL A 690 0.15 3.29 -33.53
C VAL A 690 0.04 1.78 -33.31
N LEU A 691 -1.10 1.29 -32.81
CA LEU A 691 -1.29 -0.13 -32.51
C LEU A 691 -1.03 -1.03 -33.74
N GLU A 692 -1.40 -0.55 -34.92
CA GLU A 692 -1.20 -1.18 -36.22
C GLU A 692 0.27 -1.22 -36.64
N ASP A 693 1.05 -0.18 -36.33
CA ASP A 693 2.47 -0.11 -36.65
C ASP A 693 3.27 -1.07 -35.77
N TYR A 694 2.90 -1.19 -34.49
CA TYR A 694 3.46 -2.19 -33.60
C TYR A 694 3.24 -3.62 -34.13
N SER A 695 2.03 -3.87 -34.66
CA SER A 695 1.70 -5.10 -35.39
C SER A 695 2.61 -5.26 -36.63
N ALA A 696 2.76 -4.23 -37.44
CA ALA A 696 3.62 -4.30 -38.62
C ALA A 696 5.09 -4.62 -38.29
N ASP A 697 5.65 -3.97 -37.26
CA ASP A 697 7.05 -4.10 -36.88
C ASP A 697 7.37 -5.48 -36.29
N THR A 698 6.49 -6.00 -35.42
CA THR A 698 6.63 -7.36 -34.87
C THR A 698 6.49 -8.44 -35.95
N TYR A 699 5.63 -8.23 -36.95
CA TYR A 699 5.53 -9.13 -38.11
C TYR A 699 6.81 -9.14 -38.95
N GLN A 700 7.45 -7.97 -39.13
CA GLN A 700 8.70 -7.89 -39.88
C GLN A 700 9.86 -8.56 -39.14
N MET A 701 9.96 -8.37 -37.82
CA MET A 701 11.00 -8.98 -36.99
C MET A 701 10.92 -10.51 -37.00
N SER A 702 9.72 -11.09 -36.87
CA SER A 702 9.52 -12.54 -36.94
C SER A 702 9.91 -13.12 -38.31
N ARG A 703 9.59 -12.43 -39.41
CA ARG A 703 10.01 -12.87 -40.76
C ARG A 703 11.53 -12.82 -40.96
N LEU A 704 12.22 -11.82 -40.42
CA LEU A 704 13.68 -11.73 -40.56
C LEU A 704 14.37 -12.92 -39.88
N GLN A 705 13.87 -13.35 -38.71
CA GLN A 705 14.37 -14.54 -38.01
C GLN A 705 14.14 -15.84 -38.81
N GLU A 706 13.04 -15.96 -39.55
CA GLU A 706 12.81 -17.12 -40.43
C GLU A 706 13.69 -17.12 -41.70
N THR A 707 14.18 -15.94 -42.13
CA THR A 707 14.85 -15.80 -43.44
C THR A 707 16.39 -15.82 -43.36
N GLU A 708 17.00 -15.79 -42.17
CA GLU A 708 18.47 -15.86 -42.00
C GLU A 708 19.12 -17.20 -42.42
N VAL A 709 18.36 -18.15 -42.98
CA VAL A 709 18.87 -19.46 -43.44
C VAL A 709 19.11 -19.54 -44.97
N TYR A 710 18.82 -18.51 -45.77
CA TYR A 710 19.09 -18.54 -47.22
C TYR A 710 19.91 -17.34 -47.71
N GLU A 711 21.12 -17.61 -48.22
CA GLU A 711 21.94 -16.68 -48.99
C GLU A 711 21.10 -16.09 -50.14
N ALA A 712 20.76 -14.80 -50.04
CA ALA A 712 19.95 -14.13 -51.04
C ALA A 712 20.74 -13.97 -52.36
N PRO A 713 20.19 -14.37 -53.52
CA PRO A 713 20.78 -14.06 -54.80
C PRO A 713 20.66 -12.56 -55.09
N ILE A 714 21.70 -11.99 -55.71
CA ILE A 714 21.78 -10.59 -56.12
C ILE A 714 20.69 -10.32 -57.18
N ILE A 715 19.57 -9.70 -56.78
CA ILE A 715 18.51 -9.28 -57.71
C ILE A 715 18.79 -7.83 -58.20
N PRO A 716 18.72 -7.54 -59.50
CA PRO A 716 18.98 -6.20 -60.06
C PRO A 716 17.99 -5.11 -59.61
N SER A 717 18.51 -3.90 -59.46
CA SER A 717 17.88 -2.66 -58.94
C SER A 717 16.58 -2.18 -59.63
N ASP A 718 16.21 -2.69 -60.81
CA ASP A 718 15.19 -2.05 -61.65
C ASP A 718 13.75 -2.60 -61.48
N GLN A 719 13.51 -3.50 -60.52
CA GLN A 719 12.15 -4.03 -60.23
C GLN A 719 11.55 -3.56 -58.89
N ILE A 720 12.16 -2.58 -58.22
CA ILE A 720 11.89 -2.24 -56.81
C ILE A 720 10.60 -1.41 -56.58
N GLN A 721 9.95 -0.84 -57.61
CA GLN A 721 8.77 0.03 -57.40
C GLN A 721 7.40 -0.67 -57.40
N LYS A 722 7.24 -1.86 -58.01
CA LYS A 722 5.99 -2.66 -57.89
C LYS A 722 5.78 -3.35 -56.51
N PRO A 723 6.81 -3.82 -55.78
CA PRO A 723 6.60 -4.50 -54.49
C PRO A 723 6.16 -3.59 -53.33
N ILE A 724 6.36 -2.27 -53.40
CA ILE A 724 6.00 -1.34 -52.31
C ILE A 724 4.47 -1.24 -52.17
N ILE A 725 3.75 -0.99 -53.27
CA ILE A 725 2.27 -0.86 -53.26
C ILE A 725 1.59 -2.17 -52.85
N GLN A 726 2.18 -3.31 -53.19
CA GLN A 726 1.64 -4.63 -52.81
C GLN A 726 1.86 -4.91 -51.31
N ARG A 727 3.04 -4.57 -50.76
CA ARG A 727 3.30 -4.66 -49.32
C ARG A 727 2.35 -3.79 -48.50
N ASP A 728 2.09 -2.56 -48.91
CA ASP A 728 1.18 -1.66 -48.19
C ASP A 728 -0.25 -2.22 -48.13
N LYS A 729 -0.72 -2.89 -49.19
CA LYS A 729 -2.03 -3.55 -49.21
C LYS A 729 -2.08 -4.76 -48.29
N GLU A 730 -1.03 -5.58 -48.28
CA GLU A 730 -0.92 -6.75 -47.41
C GLU A 730 -0.88 -6.34 -45.93
N LEU A 731 -0.10 -5.31 -45.58
CA LEU A 731 0.01 -4.76 -44.24
C LEU A 731 -1.34 -4.19 -43.74
N ASN A 732 -2.03 -3.42 -44.58
CA ASN A 732 -3.34 -2.89 -44.26
C ASN A 732 -4.40 -3.99 -44.07
N SER A 733 -4.33 -5.09 -44.83
CA SER A 733 -5.21 -6.24 -44.65
C SER A 733 -4.90 -6.97 -43.34
N ALA A 734 -3.63 -7.12 -42.97
CA ALA A 734 -3.22 -7.72 -41.70
C ALA A 734 -3.67 -6.88 -40.51
N ASN A 735 -3.44 -5.56 -40.56
CA ASN A 735 -3.86 -4.61 -39.53
C ASN A 735 -5.38 -4.59 -39.35
N ASN A 736 -6.15 -4.63 -40.45
CA ASN A 736 -7.61 -4.76 -40.36
C ASN A 736 -8.05 -6.08 -39.73
N SER A 737 -7.40 -7.17 -40.07
CA SER A 737 -7.70 -8.49 -39.49
C SER A 737 -7.40 -8.51 -37.99
N PHE A 738 -6.29 -7.90 -37.58
CA PHE A 738 -5.90 -7.72 -36.18
C PHE A 738 -6.91 -6.86 -35.39
N LEU A 739 -7.26 -5.67 -35.89
CA LEU A 739 -8.23 -4.79 -35.22
C LEU A 739 -9.62 -5.43 -35.17
N SER A 740 -10.04 -6.09 -36.24
CA SER A 740 -11.31 -6.81 -36.29
C SER A 740 -11.35 -7.94 -35.26
N ALA A 741 -10.25 -8.68 -35.07
CA ALA A 741 -10.14 -9.70 -34.03
C ALA A 741 -10.42 -9.15 -32.62
N ILE A 742 -9.98 -7.92 -32.34
CA ILE A 742 -10.26 -7.23 -31.08
C ILE A 742 -11.71 -6.75 -31.07
N PHE A 743 -12.08 -5.80 -31.93
CA PHE A 743 -13.30 -5.01 -31.79
C PHE A 743 -14.58 -5.72 -32.25
N CYS A 744 -14.48 -6.77 -33.06
CA CYS A 744 -15.63 -7.57 -33.45
C CYS A 744 -15.93 -8.71 -32.46
N ALA A 745 -15.10 -8.92 -31.45
CA ALA A 745 -15.35 -9.93 -30.43
C ALA A 745 -16.64 -9.66 -29.65
N GLN A 746 -17.35 -10.72 -29.27
CA GLN A 746 -18.65 -10.61 -28.59
C GLN A 746 -18.55 -9.84 -27.26
N ALA A 747 -17.45 -10.02 -26.52
CA ALA A 747 -17.19 -9.33 -25.25
C ALA A 747 -17.19 -7.80 -25.39
N MET A 748 -16.71 -7.27 -26.53
CA MET A 748 -16.54 -5.84 -26.76
C MET A 748 -17.87 -5.08 -26.80
N LYS A 749 -18.97 -5.77 -27.15
CA LYS A 749 -20.30 -5.16 -27.20
C LYS A 749 -20.76 -4.60 -25.85
N LYS A 750 -20.18 -5.04 -24.73
CA LYS A 750 -20.54 -4.62 -23.36
C LYS A 750 -19.58 -3.60 -22.76
N ILE A 751 -18.59 -3.12 -23.51
CA ILE A 751 -17.60 -2.17 -23.00
C ILE A 751 -18.27 -0.81 -22.75
N GLU A 752 -18.04 -0.30 -21.56
CA GLU A 752 -18.47 1.01 -21.06
C GLU A 752 -17.30 2.02 -21.04
N ARG A 753 -16.04 1.54 -20.92
CA ARG A 753 -14.83 2.39 -20.85
C ARG A 753 -13.68 1.80 -21.68
N LEU A 754 -13.01 2.64 -22.47
CA LEU A 754 -11.87 2.28 -23.33
C LEU A 754 -10.74 3.28 -23.14
N GLU A 755 -9.54 2.80 -22.84
CA GLU A 755 -8.38 3.64 -22.60
C GLU A 755 -7.12 3.15 -23.32
N TYR A 756 -6.35 4.08 -23.87
CA TYR A 756 -5.05 3.85 -24.50
C TYR A 756 -3.99 4.68 -23.77
N TYR A 757 -2.93 4.01 -23.30
CA TYR A 757 -1.79 4.65 -22.65
C TYR A 757 -0.54 4.40 -23.47
N ASN A 758 0.14 5.48 -23.85
CA ASN A 758 1.33 5.45 -24.70
C ASN A 758 1.15 4.79 -26.08
N ILE A 759 -0.10 4.61 -26.51
CA ILE A 759 -0.46 4.08 -27.83
C ILE A 759 -1.32 5.12 -28.54
N LEU A 760 -1.00 5.37 -29.82
CA LEU A 760 -1.79 6.21 -30.71
C LEU A 760 -2.91 5.37 -31.37
N MET A 761 -4.10 5.95 -31.44
CA MET A 761 -5.23 5.40 -32.16
C MET A 761 -5.30 6.04 -33.55
N SER A 762 -5.15 5.22 -34.59
CA SER A 762 -5.25 5.67 -35.98
C SER A 762 -6.70 6.02 -36.36
N THR A 763 -6.86 6.65 -37.53
CA THR A 763 -8.19 6.84 -38.13
C THR A 763 -8.85 5.50 -38.51
N LEU A 764 -8.06 4.47 -38.83
CA LEU A 764 -8.57 3.13 -39.15
C LEU A 764 -9.19 2.47 -37.91
N ASN A 765 -8.47 2.49 -36.79
CA ASN A 765 -8.95 1.97 -35.50
C ASN A 765 -10.24 2.69 -35.06
N CYS A 766 -10.33 4.01 -35.25
CA CYS A 766 -11.52 4.80 -34.92
C CYS A 766 -12.80 4.23 -35.56
N GLN A 767 -12.74 3.67 -36.77
CA GLN A 767 -13.93 3.13 -37.46
C GLN A 767 -14.64 2.03 -36.67
N TYR A 768 -13.91 1.29 -35.83
CA TYR A 768 -14.46 0.23 -35.00
C TYR A 768 -15.19 0.75 -33.76
N LEU A 769 -14.97 2.00 -33.34
CA LEU A 769 -15.63 2.60 -32.18
C LEU A 769 -17.15 2.69 -32.36
N LYS A 770 -17.64 2.78 -33.60
CA LYS A 770 -19.09 2.75 -33.92
C LYS A 770 -19.77 1.45 -33.46
N ASN A 771 -19.02 0.36 -33.35
CA ASN A 771 -19.53 -0.93 -32.91
C ASN A 771 -19.68 -1.01 -31.37
N LEU A 772 -19.06 -0.10 -30.63
CA LEU A 772 -19.06 -0.07 -29.16
C LEU A 772 -20.23 0.78 -28.63
N GLN A 773 -21.46 0.33 -28.89
CA GLN A 773 -22.69 1.08 -28.59
C GLN A 773 -22.91 1.40 -27.10
N ASN A 774 -22.19 0.72 -26.20
CA ASN A 774 -22.27 0.93 -24.76
C ASN A 774 -21.13 1.81 -24.22
N LEU A 775 -20.20 2.26 -25.07
CA LEU A 775 -19.02 3.01 -24.66
C LEU A 775 -19.42 4.39 -24.14
N GLN A 776 -19.12 4.67 -22.88
CA GLN A 776 -19.44 5.93 -22.20
C GLN A 776 -18.20 6.79 -21.96
N ALA A 777 -17.01 6.18 -21.84
CA ALA A 777 -15.77 6.89 -21.59
C ALA A 777 -14.66 6.42 -22.53
N LEU A 778 -14.05 7.35 -23.24
CA LEU A 778 -12.95 7.12 -24.16
C LEU A 778 -11.77 8.02 -23.81
N ARG A 779 -10.61 7.42 -23.53
CA ARG A 779 -9.34 8.12 -23.33
C ARG A 779 -8.33 7.59 -24.33
N VAL A 780 -7.99 8.39 -25.34
CA VAL A 780 -7.11 7.96 -26.43
C VAL A 780 -6.21 9.11 -26.86
N ARG A 781 -5.03 8.80 -27.37
CA ARG A 781 -4.23 9.76 -28.14
C ARG A 781 -4.47 9.44 -29.60
N LEU A 782 -5.03 10.35 -30.39
CA LEU A 782 -5.27 10.13 -31.80
C LEU A 782 -3.99 10.43 -32.59
N GLU A 783 -3.69 9.58 -33.56
CA GLU A 783 -2.62 9.82 -34.53
C GLU A 783 -2.89 11.09 -35.35
N ALA A 784 -4.15 11.34 -35.72
CA ALA A 784 -4.59 12.58 -36.32
C ALA A 784 -6.05 12.85 -35.94
N VAL A 785 -6.33 14.03 -35.37
CA VAL A 785 -7.71 14.43 -35.08
C VAL A 785 -8.36 14.97 -36.36
N THR A 786 -9.18 14.14 -37.00
CA THR A 786 -9.89 14.45 -38.24
C THR A 786 -11.40 14.42 -38.06
N VAL A 787 -12.16 15.01 -39.00
CA VAL A 787 -13.62 14.88 -39.04
C VAL A 787 -14.05 13.41 -39.03
N ASP A 788 -13.35 12.57 -39.80
CA ASP A 788 -13.64 11.14 -39.90
C ASP A 788 -13.42 10.42 -38.57
N SER A 789 -12.31 10.68 -37.87
CA SER A 789 -12.03 10.08 -36.55
C SER A 789 -13.13 10.38 -35.53
N LEU A 790 -13.58 11.64 -35.44
CA LEU A 790 -14.61 12.08 -34.49
C LEU A 790 -16.03 11.65 -34.91
N SER A 791 -16.27 11.49 -36.21
CA SER A 791 -17.53 10.92 -36.72
C SER A 791 -17.71 9.44 -36.38
N CYS A 792 -16.63 8.76 -35.98
CA CYS A 792 -16.66 7.35 -35.59
C CYS A 792 -16.93 7.10 -34.12
N LEU A 793 -17.00 8.15 -33.30
CA LEU A 793 -17.36 8.02 -31.89
C LEU A 793 -18.82 7.54 -31.73
N PRO A 794 -19.11 6.70 -30.72
CA PRO A 794 -20.47 6.24 -30.45
C PRO A 794 -21.31 7.30 -29.73
N LEU A 795 -22.61 7.36 -30.03
CA LEU A 795 -23.54 8.34 -29.45
C LEU A 795 -23.74 8.19 -27.93
N SER A 796 -23.38 7.04 -27.35
CA SER A 796 -23.41 6.76 -25.92
C SER A 796 -22.32 7.49 -25.13
N LEU A 797 -21.33 8.08 -25.81
CA LEU A 797 -20.14 8.65 -25.20
C LEU A 797 -20.48 9.86 -24.31
N LYS A 798 -20.04 9.82 -23.05
CA LYS A 798 -20.18 10.88 -22.04
C LYS A 798 -18.87 11.58 -21.73
N PHE A 799 -17.75 10.89 -21.90
CA PHE A 799 -16.41 11.41 -21.65
C PHE A 799 -15.50 11.11 -22.85
N LEU A 800 -14.83 12.15 -23.34
CA LEU A 800 -13.81 12.04 -24.37
C LEU A 800 -12.55 12.77 -23.91
N ASN A 801 -11.43 12.05 -23.87
CA ASN A 801 -10.11 12.62 -23.69
C ASN A 801 -9.27 12.28 -24.91
N ILE A 802 -8.89 13.31 -25.66
CA ILE A 802 -8.01 13.26 -26.83
C ILE A 802 -6.80 14.19 -26.66
N THR A 803 -6.38 14.47 -25.42
CA THR A 803 -5.15 15.22 -25.18
C THR A 803 -3.93 14.43 -25.69
N ASN A 804 -2.87 15.14 -26.04
CA ASN A 804 -1.66 14.68 -26.71
C ASN A 804 -1.89 14.01 -28.08
N SER A 805 -3.01 14.32 -28.74
CA SER A 805 -3.27 13.90 -30.11
C SER A 805 -2.58 14.83 -31.08
N LEU A 806 -2.12 14.33 -32.23
CA LEU A 806 -1.55 15.22 -33.25
C LEU A 806 -2.69 15.95 -33.97
N ALA A 807 -2.57 17.27 -34.09
CA ALA A 807 -3.46 18.04 -34.95
C ALA A 807 -3.31 17.56 -36.40
N SER A 808 -4.44 17.41 -37.13
CA SER A 808 -4.41 17.03 -38.53
C SER A 808 -3.44 17.92 -39.32
N SER A 809 -2.73 17.33 -40.27
CA SER A 809 -1.88 18.07 -41.21
C SER A 809 -2.66 19.21 -41.89
N ILE A 810 -1.89 20.22 -42.32
CA ILE A 810 -2.19 21.63 -42.72
C ILE A 810 -3.48 21.89 -43.55
N ASN A 811 -4.21 20.87 -43.99
CA ASN A 811 -5.29 20.98 -44.97
C ASN A 811 -6.72 20.85 -44.41
N GLN A 812 -6.93 20.53 -43.12
CA GLN A 812 -8.30 20.48 -42.54
C GLN A 812 -8.64 21.75 -41.76
N ASP A 813 -9.82 22.32 -42.01
CA ASP A 813 -10.36 23.42 -41.22
C ASP A 813 -10.71 22.92 -39.81
N PRO A 814 -10.05 23.43 -38.73
CA PRO A 814 -10.33 23.03 -37.35
C PRO A 814 -11.81 23.21 -36.97
N ARG A 815 -12.54 24.12 -37.63
CA ARG A 815 -13.98 24.32 -37.42
C ARG A 815 -14.79 23.09 -37.77
N LEU A 816 -14.42 22.38 -38.85
CA LEU A 816 -15.12 21.17 -39.27
C LEU A 816 -14.87 20.04 -38.28
N VAL A 817 -13.63 19.91 -37.79
CA VAL A 817 -13.24 18.92 -36.80
C VAL A 817 -14.04 19.10 -35.51
N ILE A 818 -14.04 20.30 -34.93
CA ILE A 818 -14.78 20.57 -33.68
C ILE A 818 -16.30 20.45 -33.90
N CYS A 819 -16.84 20.88 -35.05
CA CYS A 819 -18.25 20.70 -35.37
C CYS A 819 -18.69 19.24 -35.40
N ALA A 820 -17.81 18.29 -35.72
CA ALA A 820 -18.12 16.86 -35.71
C ALA A 820 -18.57 16.37 -34.31
N LEU A 821 -18.13 17.03 -33.24
CA LEU A 821 -18.54 16.69 -31.88
C LEU A 821 -19.99 17.03 -31.57
N LYS A 822 -20.62 17.96 -32.32
CA LYS A 822 -22.01 18.41 -32.07
C LYS A 822 -23.05 17.31 -32.14
N VAL A 823 -22.76 16.22 -32.86
CA VAL A 823 -23.66 15.06 -32.99
C VAL A 823 -23.74 14.28 -31.67
N HIS A 824 -22.76 14.41 -30.78
CA HIS A 824 -22.65 13.67 -29.51
C HIS A 824 -23.36 14.41 -28.37
N SER A 825 -24.68 14.37 -28.36
CA SER A 825 -25.53 15.06 -27.35
C SER A 825 -25.36 14.56 -25.91
N ASN A 826 -24.75 13.38 -25.73
CA ASN A 826 -24.46 12.82 -24.41
C ASN A 826 -23.08 13.21 -23.86
N LEU A 827 -22.24 13.89 -24.64
CA LEU A 827 -20.87 14.24 -24.25
C LEU A 827 -20.89 15.33 -23.16
N ARG A 828 -20.60 14.94 -21.92
CA ARG A 828 -20.62 15.84 -20.74
C ARG A 828 -19.26 16.39 -20.40
N ALA A 829 -18.19 15.71 -20.82
CA ALA A 829 -16.84 16.14 -20.51
C ALA A 829 -15.89 15.86 -21.66
N LEU A 830 -15.01 16.84 -21.88
CA LEU A 830 -14.09 16.85 -23.00
C LEU A 830 -12.72 17.32 -22.51
N ALA A 831 -11.68 16.56 -22.85
CA ALA A 831 -10.29 16.97 -22.68
C ALA A 831 -9.62 17.01 -24.06
N ILE A 832 -9.10 18.17 -24.44
CA ILE A 832 -8.48 18.44 -25.74
C ILE A 832 -7.23 19.28 -25.57
N ASP A 833 -6.28 19.14 -26.48
CA ASP A 833 -5.15 20.04 -26.54
C ASP A 833 -5.51 21.37 -27.19
N SER A 834 -4.76 22.39 -26.81
CA SER A 834 -4.81 23.72 -27.39
C SER A 834 -4.51 23.77 -28.87
N ASP A 835 -3.71 22.84 -29.42
CA ASP A 835 -3.41 22.78 -30.85
C ASP A 835 -4.67 22.52 -31.71
N LEU A 836 -5.65 21.80 -31.16
CA LEU A 836 -6.97 21.61 -31.77
C LEU A 836 -7.86 22.85 -31.63
N PHE A 837 -7.37 23.83 -30.88
CA PHE A 837 -8.13 24.93 -30.35
C PHE A 837 -7.40 26.27 -30.48
N ASN A 838 -6.60 26.43 -31.55
CA ASN A 838 -5.80 27.62 -31.84
C ASN A 838 -6.62 28.92 -32.05
N ASP A 839 -7.95 28.82 -32.17
CA ASP A 839 -8.88 29.95 -32.22
C ASP A 839 -9.94 29.78 -31.12
N PRO A 840 -9.98 30.65 -30.10
CA PRO A 840 -10.95 30.61 -29.02
C PRO A 840 -12.43 30.57 -29.45
N SER A 841 -12.74 31.09 -30.64
CA SER A 841 -14.09 31.05 -31.20
C SER A 841 -14.62 29.65 -31.50
N LEU A 842 -13.73 28.65 -31.58
CA LEU A 842 -14.10 27.25 -31.74
C LEU A 842 -14.89 26.70 -30.53
N LEU A 843 -14.92 27.40 -29.38
CA LEU A 843 -15.58 26.93 -28.14
C LEU A 843 -17.09 26.98 -28.34
N LEU A 844 -17.53 27.88 -29.22
CA LEU A 844 -18.92 28.03 -29.65
C LEU A 844 -19.38 26.88 -30.55
N LEU A 845 -18.43 26.12 -31.11
CA LEU A 845 -18.71 24.95 -31.92
C LEU A 845 -18.79 23.68 -31.08
N LEU A 846 -18.45 23.73 -29.80
CA LEU A 846 -18.61 22.60 -28.90
C LEU A 846 -20.09 22.29 -28.61
N PRO A 847 -20.43 21.03 -28.31
CA PRO A 847 -21.75 20.67 -27.83
C PRO A 847 -22.15 21.43 -26.57
N ASN A 848 -23.37 21.96 -26.53
CA ASN A 848 -23.91 22.68 -25.36
C ASN A 848 -24.10 21.79 -24.12
N CYS A 849 -24.03 20.46 -24.28
CA CYS A 849 -24.11 19.49 -23.20
C CYS A 849 -22.81 19.34 -22.39
N ILE A 850 -21.68 19.89 -22.87
CA ILE A 850 -20.41 19.84 -22.15
C ILE A 850 -20.53 20.65 -20.86
N ARG A 851 -20.19 19.99 -19.75
CA ARG A 851 -20.13 20.54 -18.39
C ARG A 851 -18.71 20.68 -17.88
N VAL A 852 -17.83 19.78 -18.28
CA VAL A 852 -16.41 19.83 -17.89
C VAL A 852 -15.55 19.96 -19.14
N LEU A 853 -14.68 20.96 -19.15
CA LEU A 853 -13.71 21.15 -20.21
C LEU A 853 -12.31 21.14 -19.62
N VAL A 854 -11.43 20.33 -20.20
CA VAL A 854 -9.99 20.36 -19.91
C VAL A 854 -9.28 20.79 -21.18
N ILE A 855 -8.46 21.83 -21.07
CA ILE A 855 -7.64 22.35 -22.17
C ILE A 855 -6.21 22.49 -21.73
N SER A 856 -5.26 22.29 -22.64
CA SER A 856 -3.91 22.77 -22.42
C SER A 856 -3.82 24.27 -22.70
N TYR A 857 -2.89 24.93 -22.04
CA TYR A 857 -2.57 26.33 -22.26
C TYR A 857 -1.85 26.49 -23.61
N ASN A 858 -2.19 27.55 -24.35
CA ASN A 858 -1.44 28.01 -25.52
C ASN A 858 -1.66 29.52 -25.70
N GLU A 859 -0.72 30.20 -26.36
CA GLU A 859 -0.82 31.63 -26.63
C GLU A 859 -1.80 31.89 -27.77
N PHE A 860 -2.92 32.55 -27.47
CA PHE A 860 -3.91 32.96 -28.48
C PHE A 860 -3.68 34.39 -28.94
N LYS A 861 -4.01 34.65 -30.22
CA LYS A 861 -4.23 36.02 -30.72
C LYS A 861 -5.67 36.40 -30.44
N ALA A 862 -5.88 37.32 -29.48
CA ALA A 862 -7.22 37.82 -29.16
C ALA A 862 -7.88 38.43 -30.41
N LYS A 863 -9.09 37.95 -30.75
CA LYS A 863 -9.96 38.55 -31.77
C LYS A 863 -11.17 39.13 -31.06
N LYS A 864 -11.48 40.40 -31.31
CA LYS A 864 -12.69 41.04 -30.78
C LYS A 864 -13.92 40.28 -31.29
N ILE A 865 -14.79 39.86 -30.36
CA ILE A 865 -16.06 39.21 -30.65
C ILE A 865 -17.16 40.27 -30.83
N GLY A 866 -18.17 39.97 -31.66
CA GLY A 866 -19.41 40.74 -31.68
C GLY A 866 -20.25 40.56 -30.40
N GLU A 867 -21.02 41.58 -30.02
CA GLU A 867 -21.66 41.72 -28.69
C GLU A 867 -22.76 40.68 -28.34
N ASN A 868 -23.07 39.70 -29.21
CA ASN A 868 -24.24 38.80 -29.05
C ASN A 868 -23.93 37.29 -29.16
N VAL A 869 -22.75 36.84 -28.73
CA VAL A 869 -22.41 35.41 -28.79
C VAL A 869 -22.97 34.63 -27.59
N THR A 870 -23.64 33.51 -27.87
CA THR A 870 -24.10 32.58 -26.82
C THR A 870 -22.91 31.86 -26.19
N LYS A 871 -22.56 32.21 -24.96
CA LYS A 871 -21.43 31.63 -24.24
C LYS A 871 -21.71 30.20 -23.78
N LEU A 872 -20.68 29.35 -23.81
CA LEU A 872 -20.71 27.98 -23.32
C LEU A 872 -20.92 27.95 -21.80
N LYS A 873 -21.85 27.12 -21.33
CA LYS A 873 -22.21 26.98 -19.90
C LYS A 873 -21.49 25.79 -19.26
N LEU A 874 -20.20 25.98 -18.99
CA LEU A 874 -19.37 25.02 -18.28
C LEU A 874 -19.60 25.09 -16.77
N GLN A 875 -19.59 23.94 -16.10
CA GLN A 875 -19.51 23.83 -14.64
C GLN A 875 -18.07 23.81 -14.15
N ARG A 876 -17.16 23.15 -14.88
CA ARG A 876 -15.74 23.08 -14.51
C ARG A 876 -14.84 23.32 -15.70
N LEU A 877 -13.78 24.10 -15.48
CA LEU A 877 -12.75 24.37 -16.45
C LEU A 877 -11.38 24.02 -15.84
N TYR A 878 -10.65 23.13 -16.50
CA TYR A 878 -9.29 22.76 -16.14
C TYR A 878 -8.35 23.27 -17.22
N VAL A 879 -7.31 23.98 -16.81
CA VAL A 879 -6.26 24.50 -17.69
C VAL A 879 -4.96 23.84 -17.30
N SER A 880 -4.37 23.07 -18.21
CA SER A 880 -3.09 22.38 -18.00
C SER A 880 -1.96 23.11 -18.71
N SER A 881 -0.76 23.14 -18.13
CA SER A 881 0.41 23.81 -18.70
C SER A 881 1.69 23.08 -18.31
N TYR A 882 2.63 22.94 -19.24
CA TYR A 882 3.96 22.37 -18.92
C TYR A 882 4.81 23.31 -18.03
N SER A 883 4.57 24.62 -18.10
CA SER A 883 5.27 25.59 -17.28
C SER A 883 4.41 26.07 -16.11
N ASP A 884 5.01 26.26 -14.94
CA ASP A 884 4.41 27.01 -13.84
C ASP A 884 4.07 28.43 -14.31
N MET A 885 2.80 28.79 -14.20
CA MET A 885 2.31 30.14 -14.53
C MET A 885 1.77 30.89 -13.32
N ILE A 886 1.99 30.32 -12.13
CA ILE A 886 1.59 30.86 -10.85
C ILE A 886 2.84 30.90 -9.98
N ASP A 887 3.13 32.08 -9.45
CA ASP A 887 4.20 32.27 -8.48
C ASP A 887 3.79 31.64 -7.14
N ASP A 888 4.61 30.71 -6.64
CA ASP A 888 4.34 29.95 -5.42
C ASP A 888 4.43 30.79 -4.14
N GLU A 889 5.21 31.87 -4.15
CA GLU A 889 5.39 32.75 -2.99
C GLU A 889 4.24 33.75 -2.92
N THR A 890 3.88 34.32 -4.06
CA THR A 890 2.89 35.41 -4.12
C THR A 890 1.48 34.92 -4.44
N TYR A 891 1.32 33.67 -4.90
CA TYR A 891 0.06 33.11 -5.40
C TYR A 891 -0.57 33.97 -6.51
N THR A 892 0.27 34.62 -7.31
CA THR A 892 -0.18 35.49 -8.41
C THR A 892 -0.08 34.76 -9.75
N LEU A 893 -1.11 34.94 -10.57
CA LEU A 893 -1.10 34.45 -11.95
C LEU A 893 -0.21 35.36 -12.78
N ASN A 894 0.60 34.78 -13.65
CA ASN A 894 1.34 35.56 -14.62
C ASN A 894 0.39 36.24 -15.64
N GLU A 895 0.90 37.25 -16.33
CA GLU A 895 0.12 38.03 -17.30
C GLU A 895 -0.41 37.15 -18.45
N LYS A 896 0.39 36.17 -18.87
CA LYS A 896 0.06 35.24 -19.96
C LYS A 896 -1.20 34.40 -19.66
N LEU A 897 -1.24 33.77 -18.49
CA LEU A 897 -2.39 32.99 -18.02
C LEU A 897 -3.61 33.88 -17.80
N THR A 898 -3.40 35.08 -17.25
CA THR A 898 -4.49 36.06 -17.06
C THR A 898 -5.12 36.46 -18.40
N ASN A 899 -4.31 36.75 -19.41
CA ASN A 899 -4.77 37.10 -20.76
C ASN A 899 -5.47 35.91 -21.45
N PHE A 900 -4.93 34.70 -21.28
CA PHE A 900 -5.54 33.46 -21.77
C PHE A 900 -6.94 33.24 -21.17
N LEU A 901 -7.06 33.27 -19.85
CA LEU A 901 -8.33 33.10 -19.15
C LEU A 901 -9.32 34.21 -19.52
N GLY A 902 -8.84 35.45 -19.61
CA GLY A 902 -9.61 36.60 -20.08
C GLY A 902 -10.27 36.32 -21.43
N THR A 903 -9.48 35.80 -22.38
CA THR A 903 -9.94 35.42 -23.74
C THR A 903 -10.94 34.26 -23.71
N ILE A 904 -10.64 33.18 -22.96
CA ILE A 904 -11.55 32.03 -22.83
C ILE A 904 -12.92 32.45 -22.26
N PHE A 905 -12.94 33.37 -21.30
CA PHE A 905 -14.18 33.86 -20.70
C PHE A 905 -15.02 34.78 -21.58
N GLU A 906 -14.50 35.23 -22.71
CA GLU A 906 -15.33 35.85 -23.73
C GLU A 906 -16.30 34.82 -24.35
N TYR A 907 -15.94 33.54 -24.35
CA TYR A 907 -16.71 32.43 -24.92
C TYR A 907 -17.34 31.51 -23.86
N VAL A 908 -16.85 31.52 -22.62
CA VAL A 908 -17.37 30.74 -21.50
C VAL A 908 -18.13 31.65 -20.52
N ASN A 909 -19.31 31.20 -20.08
CA ASN A 909 -20.08 31.92 -19.06
C ASN A 909 -19.47 31.69 -17.66
N ARG A 910 -18.76 32.70 -17.14
CA ARG A 910 -18.15 32.67 -15.79
C ARG A 910 -19.14 32.34 -14.68
N HIS A 911 -20.40 32.78 -14.79
CA HIS A 911 -21.43 32.53 -13.77
C HIS A 911 -21.87 31.07 -13.68
N CYS A 912 -21.54 30.24 -14.67
CA CYS A 912 -21.81 28.81 -14.62
C CYS A 912 -20.67 28.00 -14.01
N LEU A 913 -19.46 28.57 -13.90
CA LEU A 913 -18.29 27.86 -13.40
C LEU A 913 -18.34 27.71 -11.88
N GLU A 914 -18.41 26.46 -11.43
CA GLU A 914 -18.27 26.04 -10.04
C GLU A 914 -16.79 25.87 -9.66
N SER A 915 -15.93 25.55 -10.63
CA SER A 915 -14.51 25.31 -10.41
C SER A 915 -13.67 25.73 -11.62
N LEU A 916 -12.59 26.46 -11.35
CA LEU A 916 -11.49 26.71 -12.28
C LEU A 916 -10.21 26.19 -11.64
N VAL A 917 -9.53 25.28 -12.33
CA VAL A 917 -8.29 24.67 -11.84
C VAL A 917 -7.20 24.92 -12.87
N PHE A 918 -6.06 25.42 -12.40
CA PHE A 918 -4.83 25.43 -13.18
C PHE A 918 -3.92 24.29 -12.69
N SER A 919 -3.42 23.47 -13.62
CA SER A 919 -2.49 22.38 -13.34
C SER A 919 -1.20 22.61 -14.11
N SER A 920 -0.08 22.54 -13.40
CA SER A 920 1.23 22.28 -13.99
C SER A 920 1.66 20.83 -13.72
N ASP A 921 2.87 20.45 -14.15
CA ASP A 921 3.39 19.07 -14.06
C ASP A 921 3.31 18.50 -12.63
N ASP A 922 3.56 19.35 -11.62
CA ASP A 922 3.65 18.92 -10.21
C ASP A 922 2.71 19.68 -9.27
N LYS A 923 2.03 20.73 -9.75
CA LYS A 923 1.24 21.62 -8.88
C LYS A 923 -0.14 21.86 -9.46
N GLN A 924 -1.11 22.03 -8.57
CA GLN A 924 -2.47 22.36 -8.94
C GLN A 924 -2.97 23.50 -8.07
N TYR A 925 -3.72 24.40 -8.68
CA TYR A 925 -4.21 25.61 -8.04
C TYR A 925 -5.69 25.79 -8.36
N GLY A 926 -6.50 25.95 -7.31
CA GLY A 926 -7.86 26.41 -7.44
C GLY A 926 -7.87 27.92 -7.66
N ILE A 927 -8.53 28.40 -8.72
CA ILE A 927 -8.63 29.83 -9.05
C ILE A 927 -10.08 30.26 -8.96
N ASP A 928 -10.33 31.42 -8.36
CA ASP A 928 -11.65 32.03 -8.40
C ASP A 928 -11.94 32.62 -9.81
N PRO A 929 -13.01 32.18 -10.51
CA PRO A 929 -13.24 32.56 -11.90
C PRO A 929 -13.62 34.04 -12.11
N PHE A 930 -13.97 34.78 -11.04
CA PHE A 930 -14.35 36.19 -11.12
C PHE A 930 -13.19 37.12 -10.82
N THR A 931 -12.46 36.82 -9.76
CA THR A 931 -11.35 37.63 -9.25
C THR A 931 -10.00 37.20 -9.82
N LEU A 932 -9.92 35.99 -10.40
CA LEU A 932 -8.68 35.36 -10.87
C LEU A 932 -7.62 35.22 -9.77
N ARG A 933 -8.03 35.24 -8.50
CA ARG A 933 -7.13 34.99 -7.36
C ARG A 933 -6.99 33.50 -7.13
N VAL A 934 -5.78 33.07 -6.81
CA VAL A 934 -5.53 31.70 -6.36
C VAL A 934 -6.14 31.54 -4.97
N MET A 935 -6.97 30.52 -4.82
CA MET A 935 -7.70 30.22 -3.59
C MET A 935 -6.93 29.22 -2.73
N GLU A 936 -6.35 28.21 -3.36
CA GLU A 936 -5.64 27.12 -2.69
C GLU A 936 -4.63 26.44 -3.63
N LYS A 937 -3.54 25.94 -3.06
CA LYS A 937 -2.61 25.01 -3.70
C LYS A 937 -3.00 23.59 -3.29
N VAL A 938 -3.21 22.74 -4.27
CA VAL A 938 -3.70 21.37 -4.09
C VAL A 938 -2.51 20.44 -4.04
N SER A 939 -2.37 19.70 -2.94
CA SER A 939 -1.26 18.77 -2.70
C SER A 939 -1.44 17.41 -3.37
N GLN A 940 -2.63 17.12 -3.89
CA GLN A 940 -2.96 15.87 -4.57
C GLN A 940 -3.01 16.10 -6.07
N LYS A 941 -2.18 15.39 -6.83
CA LYS A 941 -2.15 15.44 -8.30
C LYS A 941 -3.47 14.84 -8.82
N PHE A 942 -4.41 15.67 -9.24
CA PHE A 942 -5.62 15.24 -9.95
C PHE A 942 -5.20 14.46 -11.20
N ASP A 943 -5.66 13.22 -11.36
CA ASP A 943 -5.42 12.41 -12.56
C ASP A 943 -6.26 12.99 -13.72
N VAL A 944 -5.74 14.08 -14.30
CA VAL A 944 -6.05 14.50 -15.65
C VAL A 944 -5.18 13.71 -16.65
N SER A 945 -4.33 12.78 -16.20
CA SER A 945 -2.92 12.77 -16.59
C SER A 945 -2.72 12.82 -18.11
N VAL A 946 -2.10 13.92 -18.53
CA VAL A 946 -1.05 13.83 -19.51
C VAL A 946 0.07 13.08 -18.79
N ASP A 947 0.12 11.75 -18.90
CA ASP A 947 1.30 11.00 -18.43
C ASP A 947 2.48 11.47 -19.31
N VAL A 948 3.34 12.29 -18.71
CA VAL A 948 4.65 12.69 -19.27
C VAL A 948 5.64 11.63 -18.81
N CYS A 949 6.19 10.88 -19.77
CA CYS A 949 7.44 10.14 -19.60
C CYS A 949 8.62 11.01 -20.00
#